data_AF-A0A1J5TGP4-F1
#
_entry.id   AF-A0A1J5TGP4-F1
#
_cell.length_a   1.000
_cell.length_b   1.000
_cell.length_c   1.000
_cell.angle_alpha   90.00
_cell.angle_beta   90.00
_cell.angle_gamma   90.00
#
_symmetry.space_group_name_H-M   'P 1'
#
loop_
_entity.id
_entity.type
_entity.pdbx_description
1 polymer ?
#
loop_
_entity_poly.entity_id
_entity_poly.type
_entity_poly.pdbx_seq_one_letter_code
_entity_poly.pdbx_strand_id
1 'polypeptide(L)'
;MSTKTSALVFAIVMVFSSFVGCIETDEEKTSTVTSPSSLGNVMVSTYHVAELVRAVGGDRVTVEIISPSNVPVHDYEPSAADLIRLQDVDLFFYHGLNLEPWVDSTISSLGDDAPLAVQTHAMPSGENTLDYQSMLLNNICEALNDDAYEAVTLADHHDEAGDVEIHAEAMTHKVSYPEMDDDHDDHDDDHDDHGDDHDDHGDDHDDHGDDHDDHGDDHDDHGDDHDDHAEHNHAMAEKVISNPANCPSDTVVSVFHLEEGEYLLEFEYGAATEFDMVVLKMMGGHAHHDHHGHGSGPYEWAGIFSITDSAHTWTMEKKDGAYADPSMKVVIIPTDTPTETTMHTLEEDAETLIEGDSCVDVQDGGTMTPIAPEGSCFNLVVDETADMSSFNMDTTGMTGFAAFTAHSPYEFEDTQHYLKDSAGNDVEHVAEEGGGHDDHGHDDHGDDHDDHGDDHDDHGDDHDDHGDDHHQEMTDLMAIFNNSDADGDGFLNLTELESFIPAVDEYDDDHDDHDDHDDHDGHDDNETHDDDHDGNETHDDDHDDHDGNETHDDDIEGDDVPTPQDVLNFFDANNDSLLSFDEFWHAWEEDEESYCYDMGNHVIVNATEEECTSPYIWVEESHDGHDGHEEHPVAFATLHVEEEGDYGFALPSGIEYFILMGEGGHDDHDDHDDHDDHGDDHSDHSDDEDHSDDEDHSDDGSEIVADADEEAFDYDPHSWLSPVAYKAQIDVVLNALTTAFPEGEADFKANAEAYSAELDTLDANYTAAFGEGGTCDVSSTEKTIVANHNAYAYISERYDIEILTVHGLDPEGEPSAADIAEVVEQIEEKNITVLYVEEYTDTSSVDVIVEQTGVTIEILYTMELPPKDSEDTYLTLMDKNLQSLVTGMGC
;
A
#
# COMPACT_ATOMS: atom_id res chain seq x y z
N MET A 1 71.58 -60.65 3.77
CA MET A 1 71.82 -62.05 3.35
C MET A 1 70.44 -62.70 3.22
N SER A 2 69.82 -62.66 2.04
CA SER A 2 69.68 -63.79 1.08
C SER A 2 68.75 -64.90 1.64
N THR A 3 67.66 -65.35 1.00
CA THR A 3 67.19 -65.20 -0.39
C THR A 3 65.75 -65.68 -0.51
N LYS A 4 65.04 -65.07 -1.46
CA LYS A 4 63.72 -65.40 -2.02
C LYS A 4 63.61 -66.87 -2.45
N THR A 5 62.55 -67.59 -2.07
CA THR A 5 61.74 -68.51 -2.93
C THR A 5 60.59 -69.13 -2.11
N SER A 6 59.48 -68.39 -1.97
CA SER A 6 58.21 -68.91 -1.43
C SER A 6 57.05 -68.59 -2.36
N ALA A 7 57.33 -68.61 -3.67
CA ALA A 7 56.38 -68.38 -4.76
C ALA A 7 56.46 -69.56 -5.74
N LEU A 8 55.71 -70.65 -5.49
CA LEU A 8 55.29 -71.59 -6.54
C LEU A 8 54.29 -72.69 -6.10
N VAL A 9 53.97 -72.90 -4.82
CA VAL A 9 53.23 -74.12 -4.40
C VAL A 9 51.73 -73.89 -4.07
N PHE A 10 51.24 -72.64 -3.97
CA PHE A 10 49.80 -72.40 -3.75
C PHE A 10 48.98 -72.16 -5.04
N ALA A 11 49.64 -72.13 -6.21
CA ALA A 11 49.02 -71.85 -7.51
C ALA A 11 48.42 -73.08 -8.24
N ILE A 12 48.29 -74.25 -7.59
CA ILE A 12 47.80 -75.49 -8.23
C ILE A 12 46.43 -75.98 -7.69
N VAL A 13 45.84 -75.31 -6.69
CA VAL A 13 44.53 -75.69 -6.13
C VAL A 13 43.35 -74.86 -6.71
N MET A 14 43.61 -73.79 -7.48
CA MET A 14 42.57 -72.84 -7.94
C MET A 14 42.07 -72.98 -9.39
N VAL A 15 42.41 -74.03 -10.17
CA VAL A 15 42.11 -74.05 -11.64
C VAL A 15 41.37 -75.31 -12.14
N PHE A 16 40.68 -76.11 -11.30
CA PHE A 16 40.02 -77.35 -11.80
C PHE A 16 38.63 -77.66 -11.22
N SER A 17 37.70 -76.70 -11.18
CA SER A 17 36.29 -77.03 -10.85
C SER A 17 35.22 -76.39 -11.75
N SER A 18 35.61 -75.81 -12.88
CA SER A 18 34.65 -75.38 -13.91
C SER A 18 34.28 -76.56 -14.82
N PHE A 19 32.97 -76.81 -14.98
CA PHE A 19 32.29 -77.69 -15.96
C PHE A 19 31.90 -79.13 -15.54
N VAL A 20 30.73 -79.27 -14.87
CA VAL A 20 29.58 -80.18 -15.15
C VAL A 20 28.42 -79.60 -14.30
N GLY A 21 27.18 -79.29 -14.70
CA GLY A 21 26.31 -79.74 -15.80
C GLY A 21 24.98 -80.29 -15.23
N CYS A 22 24.01 -79.38 -15.04
CA CYS A 22 22.54 -79.41 -14.76
C CYS A 22 21.75 -80.73 -14.52
N ILE A 23 20.81 -80.74 -13.55
CA ILE A 23 19.32 -80.73 -13.73
C ILE A 23 18.54 -80.97 -12.41
N GLU A 24 17.48 -80.15 -12.20
CA GLU A 24 16.30 -80.27 -11.31
C GLU A 24 16.48 -80.08 -9.78
N THR A 25 16.36 -78.84 -9.28
CA THR A 25 15.12 -78.09 -8.96
C THR A 25 15.57 -76.75 -8.41
N ASP A 26 15.47 -75.69 -9.23
CA ASP A 26 15.98 -74.35 -8.92
C ASP A 26 14.97 -73.57 -8.07
N GLU A 27 15.24 -73.44 -6.77
CA GLU A 27 14.91 -72.22 -6.05
C GLU A 27 16.13 -71.30 -6.14
N GLU A 28 16.16 -70.46 -7.18
CA GLU A 28 17.11 -69.36 -7.26
C GLU A 28 16.73 -68.31 -6.22
N LYS A 29 17.47 -68.27 -5.10
CA LYS A 29 17.62 -67.04 -4.32
C LYS A 29 18.60 -66.13 -5.06
N THR A 30 18.08 -65.48 -6.10
CA THR A 30 18.64 -64.26 -6.65
C THR A 30 18.38 -63.18 -5.61
N SER A 31 19.41 -62.74 -4.88
CA SER A 31 19.33 -61.45 -4.19
C SER A 31 19.42 -60.37 -5.26
N THR A 32 18.29 -60.13 -5.94
CA THR A 32 17.98 -58.79 -6.43
C THR A 32 17.89 -57.92 -5.19
N VAL A 33 18.84 -57.00 -5.02
CA VAL A 33 18.52 -55.77 -4.28
C VAL A 33 17.53 -55.06 -5.19
N THR A 34 16.25 -55.37 -5.00
CA THR A 34 15.17 -54.54 -5.48
C THR A 34 15.26 -53.30 -4.59
N SER A 35 15.89 -52.22 -5.08
CA SER A 35 15.51 -50.90 -4.57
C SER A 35 13.98 -50.87 -4.61
N PRO A 36 13.28 -50.50 -3.52
CA PRO A 36 11.85 -50.33 -3.60
C PRO A 36 11.57 -49.44 -4.81
N SER A 37 10.73 -49.90 -5.73
CA SER A 37 10.30 -49.05 -6.83
C SER A 37 9.58 -47.85 -6.20
N SER A 38 10.02 -46.64 -6.51
CA SER A 38 9.30 -45.41 -6.18
C SER A 38 7.83 -45.58 -6.63
N LEU A 39 6.91 -45.16 -5.76
CA LEU A 39 5.47 -45.26 -5.94
C LEU A 39 4.93 -44.12 -6.79
N GLY A 40 5.62 -42.99 -6.83
CA GLY A 40 5.26 -41.80 -7.58
C GLY A 40 6.28 -40.66 -7.43
N ASN A 41 6.07 -39.60 -8.19
CA ASN A 41 6.85 -38.37 -8.13
C ASN A 41 6.05 -37.31 -7.37
N VAL A 42 6.71 -36.65 -6.43
CA VAL A 42 6.16 -35.59 -5.59
C VAL A 42 7.01 -34.35 -5.79
N MET A 43 6.37 -33.24 -6.14
CA MET A 43 7.00 -31.93 -6.19
C MET A 43 6.68 -31.16 -4.92
N VAL A 44 7.60 -30.31 -4.49
CA VAL A 44 7.42 -29.41 -3.34
C VAL A 44 7.89 -28.00 -3.65
N SER A 45 7.33 -26.99 -2.99
CA SER A 45 7.74 -25.59 -3.15
C SER A 45 9.13 -25.28 -2.56
N THR A 46 9.37 -25.70 -1.32
CA THR A 46 10.51 -25.28 -0.49
C THR A 46 11.31 -26.46 0.08
N TYR A 47 12.49 -26.17 0.65
CA TYR A 47 13.33 -27.20 1.26
C TYR A 47 12.71 -27.81 2.53
N HIS A 48 12.14 -27.00 3.44
CA HIS A 48 11.54 -27.53 4.66
C HIS A 48 10.35 -28.47 4.36
N VAL A 49 9.53 -28.18 3.34
CA VAL A 49 8.49 -29.11 2.85
C VAL A 49 9.12 -30.36 2.24
N ALA A 50 10.24 -30.23 1.50
CA ALA A 50 10.97 -31.37 0.96
C ALA A 50 11.43 -32.34 2.05
N GLU A 51 12.02 -31.83 3.14
CA GLU A 51 12.48 -32.63 4.26
C GLU A 51 11.31 -33.32 4.97
N LEU A 52 10.17 -32.64 5.12
CA LEU A 52 8.95 -33.21 5.69
C LEU A 52 8.44 -34.40 4.85
N VAL A 53 8.31 -34.20 3.53
CA VAL A 53 7.86 -35.22 2.59
C VAL A 53 8.85 -36.38 2.49
N ARG A 54 10.16 -36.11 2.51
CA ARG A 54 11.20 -37.15 2.54
C ARG A 54 11.17 -37.94 3.84
N ALA A 55 10.96 -37.28 4.98
CA ALA A 55 10.88 -37.93 6.28
C ALA A 55 9.70 -38.90 6.33
N VAL A 56 8.52 -38.52 5.84
CA VAL A 56 7.33 -39.40 5.83
C VAL A 56 7.40 -40.43 4.69
N GLY A 57 7.69 -39.98 3.47
CA GLY A 57 7.68 -40.77 2.25
C GLY A 57 8.83 -41.77 2.13
N GLY A 58 10.00 -41.44 2.67
CA GLY A 58 11.23 -42.23 2.56
C GLY A 58 11.58 -42.63 1.13
N ASP A 59 12.22 -43.79 0.95
CA ASP A 59 12.59 -44.34 -0.37
C ASP A 59 11.39 -44.78 -1.24
N ARG A 60 10.15 -44.52 -0.79
CA ARG A 60 8.92 -44.95 -1.50
C ARG A 60 8.40 -43.89 -2.45
N VAL A 61 8.86 -42.64 -2.38
CA VAL A 61 8.49 -41.56 -3.31
C VAL A 61 9.75 -40.85 -3.81
N THR A 62 9.67 -40.23 -4.97
CA THR A 62 10.73 -39.34 -5.49
C THR A 62 10.32 -37.91 -5.16
N VAL A 63 11.16 -37.16 -4.46
CA VAL A 63 10.87 -35.75 -4.08
C VAL A 63 11.77 -34.80 -4.86
N GLU A 64 11.18 -33.84 -5.54
CA GLU A 64 11.82 -32.75 -6.28
C GLU A 64 11.30 -31.40 -5.79
N ILE A 65 12.17 -30.39 -5.72
CA ILE A 65 11.80 -29.02 -5.34
C ILE A 65 11.58 -28.23 -6.64
N ILE A 66 10.52 -27.44 -6.70
CA ILE A 66 10.19 -26.63 -7.89
C ILE A 66 11.10 -25.41 -7.98
N SER A 67 11.24 -24.65 -6.90
CA SER A 67 12.06 -23.44 -6.85
C SER A 67 13.57 -23.76 -6.96
N PRO A 68 14.36 -22.95 -7.70
CA PRO A 68 15.81 -23.00 -7.71
C PRO A 68 16.42 -22.95 -6.31
N SER A 69 17.65 -23.42 -6.17
CA SER A 69 18.34 -23.44 -4.87
C SER A 69 18.90 -22.08 -4.42
N ASN A 70 18.53 -20.98 -5.10
CA ASN A 70 19.13 -19.66 -4.92
C ASN A 70 18.14 -18.50 -5.08
N VAL A 71 16.83 -18.77 -5.12
CA VAL A 71 15.79 -17.76 -5.18
C VAL A 71 14.85 -18.05 -4.01
N PRO A 72 14.61 -17.10 -3.09
CA PRO A 72 13.59 -17.24 -2.07
C PRO A 72 12.24 -17.63 -2.69
N VAL A 73 11.38 -18.28 -1.93
CA VAL A 73 10.17 -18.88 -2.51
C VAL A 73 9.06 -17.85 -2.76
N HIS A 74 9.07 -16.76 -2.01
CA HIS A 74 8.15 -15.63 -2.17
C HIS A 74 8.44 -14.88 -3.49
N ASP A 75 9.71 -14.71 -3.86
CA ASP A 75 10.13 -14.08 -5.14
C ASP A 75 10.15 -15.05 -6.33
N TYR A 76 9.83 -16.33 -6.10
CA TYR A 76 9.97 -17.32 -7.14
C TYR A 76 8.80 -17.27 -8.11
N GLU A 77 9.05 -16.88 -9.34
CA GLU A 77 8.09 -17.02 -10.42
C GLU A 77 8.30 -18.34 -11.21
N PRO A 78 7.27 -19.21 -11.35
CA PRO A 78 7.39 -20.45 -12.11
C PRO A 78 7.56 -20.23 -13.62
N SER A 79 8.66 -20.74 -14.19
CA SER A 79 8.84 -20.70 -15.65
C SER A 79 7.90 -21.67 -16.37
N ALA A 80 7.72 -21.48 -17.69
CA ALA A 80 6.98 -22.43 -18.53
C ALA A 80 7.53 -23.88 -18.47
N ALA A 81 8.84 -24.05 -18.22
CA ALA A 81 9.43 -25.37 -18.02
C ALA A 81 8.95 -26.00 -16.71
N ASP A 82 8.75 -25.20 -15.67
CA ASP A 82 8.33 -25.61 -14.34
C ASP A 82 6.86 -26.00 -14.33
N LEU A 83 6.02 -25.27 -15.07
CA LEU A 83 4.63 -25.67 -15.33
C LEU A 83 4.56 -27.06 -15.98
N ILE A 84 5.42 -27.35 -16.96
CA ILE A 84 5.49 -28.69 -17.58
C ILE A 84 5.94 -29.76 -16.56
N ARG A 85 6.93 -29.44 -15.71
CA ARG A 85 7.36 -30.38 -14.66
C ARG A 85 6.23 -30.63 -13.65
N LEU A 86 5.49 -29.59 -13.29
CA LEU A 86 4.38 -29.63 -12.34
C LEU A 86 3.18 -30.44 -12.86
N GLN A 87 2.89 -30.37 -14.16
CA GLN A 87 1.88 -31.24 -14.82
C GLN A 87 2.22 -32.73 -14.76
N ASP A 88 3.52 -33.08 -14.70
CA ASP A 88 4.00 -34.47 -14.78
C ASP A 88 4.09 -35.16 -13.40
N VAL A 89 3.78 -34.48 -12.28
CA VAL A 89 3.86 -35.05 -10.93
C VAL A 89 2.52 -35.59 -10.40
N ASP A 90 2.60 -36.54 -9.47
CA ASP A 90 1.42 -37.17 -8.87
C ASP A 90 0.83 -36.33 -7.71
N LEU A 91 1.69 -35.55 -7.03
CA LEU A 91 1.35 -34.66 -5.92
C LEU A 91 2.26 -33.43 -5.94
N PHE A 92 1.70 -32.30 -5.56
CA PHE A 92 2.43 -31.07 -5.26
C PHE A 92 2.15 -30.65 -3.81
N PHE A 93 3.19 -30.39 -3.02
CA PHE A 93 3.05 -29.84 -1.66
C PHE A 93 3.65 -28.44 -1.59
N TYR A 94 2.96 -27.54 -0.92
CA TYR A 94 3.43 -26.19 -0.64
C TYR A 94 3.16 -25.82 0.82
N HIS A 95 3.74 -24.74 1.35
CA HIS A 95 3.52 -24.35 2.73
C HIS A 95 2.12 -23.75 2.92
N GLY A 96 1.81 -22.73 2.10
CA GLY A 96 0.67 -21.81 2.24
C GLY A 96 0.94 -20.68 3.21
N LEU A 97 -0.12 -20.02 3.72
CA LEU A 97 -0.01 -18.73 4.43
C LEU A 97 0.64 -17.65 3.57
N ASN A 98 0.25 -17.62 2.29
CA ASN A 98 0.80 -16.75 1.26
C ASN A 98 2.33 -16.82 1.03
N LEU A 99 3.07 -17.76 1.64
CA LEU A 99 4.51 -17.94 1.39
C LEU A 99 4.86 -18.14 -0.10
N GLU A 100 3.94 -18.73 -0.85
CA GLU A 100 4.09 -19.03 -2.26
C GLU A 100 2.94 -18.37 -3.05
N PRO A 101 2.95 -17.04 -3.24
CA PRO A 101 1.80 -16.29 -3.78
C PRO A 101 1.43 -16.75 -5.20
N TRP A 102 2.42 -17.19 -5.96
CA TRP A 102 2.27 -17.73 -7.32
C TRP A 102 1.51 -19.07 -7.40
N VAL A 103 1.28 -19.80 -6.29
CA VAL A 103 0.73 -21.16 -6.35
C VAL A 103 -0.69 -21.18 -6.87
N ASP A 104 -1.56 -20.29 -6.39
CA ASP A 104 -2.99 -20.34 -6.71
C ASP A 104 -3.25 -19.94 -8.17
N SER A 105 -2.57 -18.92 -8.67
CA SER A 105 -2.59 -18.53 -10.09
C SER A 105 -2.02 -19.65 -10.98
N THR A 106 -0.89 -20.25 -10.57
CA THR A 106 -0.25 -21.36 -11.29
C THR A 106 -1.17 -22.58 -11.39
N ILE A 107 -1.74 -23.04 -10.27
CA ILE A 107 -2.63 -24.20 -10.25
C ILE A 107 -3.91 -23.93 -11.06
N SER A 108 -4.44 -22.70 -11.00
CA SER A 108 -5.61 -22.29 -11.77
C SER A 108 -5.34 -22.30 -13.27
N SER A 109 -4.18 -21.79 -13.72
CA SER A 109 -3.78 -21.77 -15.14
C SER A 109 -3.66 -23.18 -15.75
N LEU A 110 -3.29 -24.17 -14.94
CA LEU A 110 -3.14 -25.57 -15.35
C LEU A 110 -4.47 -26.31 -15.53
N GLY A 111 -5.55 -25.83 -14.91
CA GLY A 111 -6.89 -26.40 -15.03
C GLY A 111 -6.95 -27.92 -14.77
N ASP A 112 -7.51 -28.69 -15.70
CA ASP A 112 -7.65 -30.15 -15.59
C ASP A 112 -6.30 -30.90 -15.56
N ASP A 113 -5.20 -30.26 -16.00
CA ASP A 113 -3.85 -30.82 -16.03
C ASP A 113 -3.06 -30.51 -14.73
N ALA A 114 -3.64 -29.76 -13.79
CA ALA A 114 -3.02 -29.46 -12.51
C ALA A 114 -2.84 -30.73 -11.64
N PRO A 115 -1.70 -30.89 -10.95
CA PRO A 115 -1.52 -31.96 -9.98
C PRO A 115 -2.43 -31.73 -8.76
N LEU A 116 -2.59 -32.77 -7.93
CA LEU A 116 -3.19 -32.57 -6.61
C LEU A 116 -2.23 -31.76 -5.74
N ALA A 117 -2.52 -30.46 -5.61
CA ALA A 117 -1.84 -29.53 -4.71
C ALA A 117 -2.34 -29.69 -3.27
N VAL A 118 -1.42 -29.69 -2.29
CA VAL A 118 -1.73 -29.86 -0.87
C VAL A 118 -0.90 -28.87 -0.05
N GLN A 119 -1.58 -27.89 0.55
CA GLN A 119 -1.02 -27.01 1.57
C GLN A 119 -0.62 -27.82 2.81
N THR A 120 0.60 -27.62 3.29
CA THR A 120 1.16 -28.40 4.42
C THR A 120 1.01 -27.72 5.76
N HIS A 121 0.83 -26.39 5.81
CA HIS A 121 0.65 -25.64 7.04
C HIS A 121 -0.42 -26.28 7.93
N ALA A 122 -0.07 -26.47 9.21
CA ALA A 122 -0.95 -26.98 10.23
C ALA A 122 -0.39 -26.64 11.62
N MET A 123 -1.29 -26.26 12.53
CA MET A 123 -0.95 -25.98 13.92
C MET A 123 -1.38 -27.11 14.87
N PRO A 124 -0.69 -27.30 16.01
CA PRO A 124 -1.09 -28.23 17.05
C PRO A 124 -2.49 -27.90 17.58
N SER A 125 -3.22 -28.91 18.04
CA SER A 125 -4.57 -28.69 18.58
C SER A 125 -4.57 -27.71 19.75
N GLY A 126 -5.18 -26.54 19.55
CA GLY A 126 -5.30 -25.48 20.57
C GLY A 126 -4.24 -24.39 20.49
N GLU A 127 -3.35 -24.43 19.50
CA GLU A 127 -2.47 -23.33 19.12
C GLU A 127 -3.03 -22.69 17.82
N ASN A 128 -2.89 -21.38 17.69
CA ASN A 128 -3.33 -20.62 16.52
C ASN A 128 -2.15 -20.40 15.59
N THR A 129 -2.43 -20.23 14.30
CA THR A 129 -1.47 -19.63 13.37
C THR A 129 -1.21 -18.20 13.82
N LEU A 130 0.03 -17.74 13.73
CA LEU A 130 0.38 -16.39 14.12
C LEU A 130 -0.04 -15.44 13.00
N ASP A 131 -1.11 -14.68 13.22
CA ASP A 131 -1.47 -13.55 12.39
C ASP A 131 -0.81 -12.27 12.90
N TYR A 132 -0.25 -11.48 11.99
CA TYR A 132 0.52 -10.28 12.32
C TYR A 132 -0.34 -9.24 13.04
N GLN A 133 -1.63 -9.15 12.67
CA GLN A 133 -2.60 -8.31 13.35
C GLN A 133 -2.79 -8.72 14.83
N SER A 134 -3.03 -10.00 15.13
CA SER A 134 -3.16 -10.47 16.52
C SER A 134 -1.85 -10.35 17.29
N MET A 135 -0.70 -10.50 16.63
CA MET A 135 0.60 -10.26 17.24
C MET A 135 0.76 -8.79 17.64
N LEU A 136 0.47 -7.86 16.73
CA LEU A 136 0.43 -6.42 17.00
C LEU A 136 -0.50 -6.11 18.17
N LEU A 137 -1.74 -6.61 18.15
CA LEU A 137 -2.71 -6.40 19.23
C LEU A 137 -2.22 -6.96 20.57
N ASN A 138 -1.61 -8.14 20.59
CA ASN A 138 -1.08 -8.71 21.82
C ASN A 138 0.06 -7.86 22.37
N ASN A 139 0.99 -7.42 21.53
CA ASN A 139 2.13 -6.60 21.93
C ASN A 139 1.68 -5.22 22.45
N ILE A 140 0.76 -4.56 21.75
CA ILE A 140 0.13 -3.32 22.18
C ILE A 140 -0.55 -3.50 23.55
N CYS A 141 -1.37 -4.55 23.70
CA CYS A 141 -2.06 -4.79 24.96
C CYS A 141 -1.09 -5.16 26.08
N GLU A 142 0.02 -5.83 25.80
CA GLU A 142 1.06 -6.11 26.79
C GLU A 142 1.74 -4.82 27.25
N ALA A 143 2.14 -3.95 26.32
CA ALA A 143 2.72 -2.64 26.62
C ALA A 143 1.80 -1.78 27.49
N LEU A 144 0.50 -1.72 27.15
CA LEU A 144 -0.52 -0.99 27.92
C LEU A 144 -0.75 -1.56 29.33
N ASN A 145 -0.44 -2.84 29.56
CA ASN A 145 -0.58 -3.48 30.87
C ASN A 145 0.72 -3.47 31.69
N ASP A 146 1.85 -3.05 31.11
CA ASP A 146 3.10 -2.87 31.82
C ASP A 146 3.07 -1.58 32.67
N ASP A 147 3.84 -1.55 33.75
CA ASP A 147 4.05 -0.36 34.57
C ASP A 147 5.15 0.57 33.97
N ALA A 148 5.82 0.16 32.88
CA ALA A 148 6.85 0.94 32.18
C ALA A 148 6.21 1.93 31.20
N TYR A 149 6.62 3.21 31.29
CA TYR A 149 6.11 4.27 30.44
C TYR A 149 7.12 5.40 30.24
N GLU A 150 6.99 6.12 29.13
CA GLU A 150 7.60 7.44 28.89
C GLU A 150 6.55 8.53 29.11
N ALA A 151 6.95 9.67 29.67
CA ALA A 151 6.05 10.79 29.86
C ALA A 151 6.22 11.76 28.69
N VAL A 152 5.13 12.03 27.98
CA VAL A 152 5.09 12.96 26.85
C VAL A 152 4.20 14.13 27.22
N THR A 153 4.67 15.35 27.01
CA THR A 153 3.86 16.57 27.15
C THR A 153 3.77 17.18 25.76
N LEU A 154 2.55 17.30 25.24
CA LEU A 154 2.29 17.82 23.90
C LEU A 154 2.67 19.30 23.80
N ALA A 155 2.97 19.76 22.59
CA ALA A 155 3.20 21.16 22.27
C ALA A 155 1.87 21.91 22.12
N ASP A 156 1.83 23.18 22.53
CA ASP A 156 0.67 24.07 22.36
C ASP A 156 0.56 24.64 20.94
N HIS A 157 1.66 24.63 20.17
CA HIS A 157 1.73 25.19 18.83
C HIS A 157 2.41 24.23 17.86
N HIS A 158 1.97 24.27 16.60
CA HIS A 158 2.48 23.44 15.52
C HIS A 158 3.99 23.62 15.29
N ASP A 159 4.50 24.85 15.36
CA ASP A 159 5.94 25.15 15.19
C ASP A 159 6.82 24.61 16.32
N GLU A 160 6.21 24.23 17.45
CA GLU A 160 6.86 23.59 18.60
C GLU A 160 6.65 22.06 18.61
N ALA A 161 5.91 21.50 17.66
CA ALA A 161 5.61 20.06 17.62
C ALA A 161 6.88 19.20 17.52
N GLY A 162 7.87 19.66 16.76
CA GLY A 162 9.18 18.99 16.61
C GLY A 162 10.02 18.94 17.90
N ASP A 163 9.64 19.67 18.97
CA ASP A 163 10.27 19.50 20.29
C ASP A 163 9.70 18.28 21.06
N VAL A 164 8.62 17.66 20.56
CA VAL A 164 7.90 16.54 21.17
C VAL A 164 7.85 15.35 20.21
N GLU A 165 8.90 14.53 20.24
CA GLU A 165 9.03 13.35 19.39
C GLU A 165 8.44 12.10 20.08
N ILE A 166 7.65 11.32 19.34
CA ILE A 166 7.15 9.99 19.72
C ILE A 166 7.75 8.99 18.72
N HIS A 167 8.30 7.89 19.24
CA HIS A 167 8.77 6.77 18.42
C HIS A 167 7.81 5.59 18.52
N ALA A 168 7.72 4.79 17.46
CA ALA A 168 6.88 3.61 17.39
C ALA A 168 7.50 2.40 18.11
N GLU A 169 7.70 2.53 19.41
CA GLU A 169 8.33 1.51 20.26
C GLU A 169 7.31 0.75 21.13
N ALA A 170 7.70 -0.46 21.56
CA ALA A 170 6.88 -1.35 22.38
C ALA A 170 6.77 -0.88 23.85
N MET A 171 6.36 0.36 24.07
CA MET A 171 6.12 0.93 25.38
C MET A 171 4.99 1.95 25.41
N THR A 172 4.49 2.20 26.63
CA THR A 172 3.39 3.13 26.85
C THR A 172 3.90 4.57 26.93
N HIS A 173 3.39 5.43 26.07
CA HIS A 173 3.53 6.87 26.14
C HIS A 173 2.40 7.43 27.01
N LYS A 174 2.78 8.08 28.11
CA LYS A 174 1.87 8.73 29.03
C LYS A 174 1.77 10.19 28.64
N VAL A 175 0.79 10.48 27.79
CA VAL A 175 0.60 11.76 27.11
C VAL A 175 -0.19 12.72 27.99
N SER A 176 0.27 13.96 28.07
CA SER A 176 -0.34 15.04 28.83
C SER A 176 -0.44 16.29 27.98
N TYR A 177 -1.56 17.00 28.09
CA TYR A 177 -1.69 18.33 27.52
C TYR A 177 -0.85 19.33 28.32
N PRO A 178 -0.28 20.35 27.66
CA PRO A 178 0.45 21.43 28.33
C PRO A 178 -0.43 22.24 29.29
N GLU A 179 0.20 22.88 30.29
CA GLU A 179 -0.51 23.68 31.28
C GLU A 179 -0.87 25.05 30.67
N MET A 180 -2.13 25.26 30.29
CA MET A 180 -2.66 26.57 29.90
C MET A 180 -2.43 27.61 31.01
N ASP A 181 -1.53 28.57 30.79
CA ASP A 181 -1.30 29.67 31.73
C ASP A 181 -2.52 30.62 31.68
N ASP A 182 -3.35 30.61 32.74
CA ASP A 182 -4.51 31.51 32.98
C ASP A 182 -4.10 33.01 33.14
N ASP A 183 -3.24 33.57 32.29
CA ASP A 183 -2.86 34.98 32.29
C ASP A 183 -3.79 35.80 31.36
N HIS A 184 -5.11 35.70 31.59
CA HIS A 184 -6.03 36.76 31.17
C HIS A 184 -5.78 37.99 32.06
N ASP A 185 -4.90 38.87 31.60
CA ASP A 185 -4.67 40.17 32.21
C ASP A 185 -6.00 40.97 32.23
N ASP A 186 -6.49 41.22 33.45
CA ASP A 186 -7.58 42.14 33.79
C ASP A 186 -7.33 43.53 33.17
N HIS A 187 -7.76 43.76 31.92
CA HIS A 187 -7.97 45.10 31.40
C HIS A 187 -9.32 45.65 31.87
N ASP A 188 -9.40 45.87 33.18
CA ASP A 188 -10.48 46.59 33.84
C ASP A 188 -10.58 48.04 33.31
N ASP A 189 -11.76 48.36 32.78
CA ASP A 189 -12.26 49.66 32.36
C ASP A 189 -11.88 50.83 33.29
N ASP A 190 -11.10 51.80 32.77
CA ASP A 190 -10.92 53.11 33.40
C ASP A 190 -11.24 54.25 32.41
N HIS A 191 -12.47 54.26 31.91
CA HIS A 191 -13.08 55.45 31.30
C HIS A 191 -13.96 56.18 32.32
N ASP A 192 -13.42 57.23 32.94
CA ASP A 192 -14.15 58.45 33.33
C ASP A 192 -13.25 59.46 34.08
N ASP A 193 -12.96 60.63 33.49
CA ASP A 193 -13.35 61.94 34.05
C ASP A 193 -12.89 63.09 33.13
N HIS A 194 -13.85 63.86 32.62
CA HIS A 194 -13.61 65.14 31.96
C HIS A 194 -13.22 66.22 32.98
N GLY A 195 -12.21 67.03 32.69
CA GLY A 195 -11.97 68.25 33.46
C GLY A 195 -10.92 69.21 32.90
N ASP A 196 -11.40 70.28 32.28
CA ASP A 196 -10.68 71.50 31.88
C ASP A 196 -9.59 71.97 32.88
N ASP A 197 -8.44 72.46 32.37
CA ASP A 197 -7.93 73.81 32.69
C ASP A 197 -6.55 74.11 32.04
N HIS A 198 -6.59 75.06 31.09
CA HIS A 198 -5.74 76.26 30.97
C HIS A 198 -4.22 76.30 31.30
N ASP A 199 -3.51 76.86 30.30
CA ASP A 199 -2.40 77.83 30.37
C ASP A 199 -1.07 77.41 31.04
N ASP A 200 0.05 77.34 30.30
CA ASP A 200 1.10 78.40 30.32
C ASP A 200 2.30 78.12 29.40
N HIS A 201 2.81 79.20 28.78
CA HIS A 201 4.18 79.55 28.33
C HIS A 201 5.22 78.44 28.01
N GLY A 202 5.99 78.45 26.92
CA GLY A 202 6.45 79.54 26.05
C GLY A 202 7.87 79.23 25.52
N ASP A 203 8.25 79.99 24.50
CA ASP A 203 9.59 80.24 23.95
C ASP A 203 10.12 79.35 22.79
N ASP A 204 10.00 79.97 21.61
CA ASP A 204 11.07 80.23 20.64
C ASP A 204 11.84 79.06 20.02
N HIS A 205 11.62 78.82 18.72
CA HIS A 205 12.64 79.13 17.70
C HIS A 205 12.07 79.07 16.27
N ASP A 206 12.02 80.23 15.61
CA ASP A 206 11.88 80.38 14.15
C ASP A 206 13.15 79.88 13.43
N ASP A 207 13.03 79.04 12.39
CA ASP A 207 13.44 79.41 11.01
C ASP A 207 13.09 78.33 9.95
N HIS A 208 12.27 78.77 8.98
CA HIS A 208 12.19 78.35 7.56
C HIS A 208 11.84 76.87 7.24
N GLY A 209 10.80 76.52 6.48
CA GLY A 209 9.86 77.26 5.64
C GLY A 209 9.36 76.31 4.53
N ASP A 210 8.03 76.32 4.31
CA ASP A 210 7.25 75.76 3.18
C ASP A 210 7.19 74.21 3.13
N ASP A 211 6.08 73.50 2.94
CA ASP A 211 4.63 73.76 2.80
C ASP A 211 3.98 72.35 2.69
N HIS A 212 2.87 72.07 3.41
CA HIS A 212 1.75 71.14 3.05
C HIS A 212 2.07 69.64 2.80
N ASP A 213 1.33 68.60 3.20
CA ASP A 213 0.01 68.28 3.80
C ASP A 213 0.16 66.82 4.34
N ASP A 214 -0.30 66.49 5.56
CA ASP A 214 -1.43 65.58 5.87
C ASP A 214 -1.05 64.08 6.03
N HIS A 215 -1.71 63.43 6.99
CA HIS A 215 -1.64 62.01 7.41
C HIS A 215 -0.36 61.58 8.14
N GLY A 216 -0.37 60.71 9.15
CA GLY A 216 -1.38 59.84 9.76
C GLY A 216 -0.62 59.07 10.86
N ASP A 217 -1.32 58.65 11.90
CA ASP A 217 -0.77 58.13 13.15
C ASP A 217 0.16 56.91 12.97
N ASP A 218 1.27 56.91 13.72
CA ASP A 218 2.09 55.73 14.01
C ASP A 218 1.27 54.82 14.95
N HIS A 219 0.81 53.68 14.45
CA HIS A 219 0.43 52.54 15.27
C HIS A 219 1.22 51.32 14.80
N ASP A 220 1.84 50.68 15.78
CA ASP A 220 2.63 49.46 15.69
C ASP A 220 1.75 48.33 15.14
N ASP A 221 2.12 47.78 13.98
CA ASP A 221 1.57 46.53 13.45
C ASP A 221 2.11 45.38 14.30
N HIS A 222 1.23 44.80 15.12
CA HIS A 222 1.31 43.39 15.44
C HIS A 222 0.78 42.67 14.20
N GLY A 223 1.65 41.93 13.52
CA GLY A 223 1.21 40.99 12.49
C GLY A 223 0.45 39.88 13.19
N ASP A 224 -0.85 39.85 12.96
CA ASP A 224 -1.67 38.66 13.10
C ASP A 224 -1.32 37.78 11.88
N ASP A 225 -0.33 36.90 12.03
CA ASP A 225 -0.30 35.65 11.27
C ASP A 225 -1.29 34.74 11.99
N HIS A 226 -2.20 34.09 11.26
CA HIS A 226 -2.99 32.88 11.58
C HIS A 226 -4.36 33.02 10.91
N ASP A 227 -4.48 32.49 9.69
CA ASP A 227 -5.76 32.17 9.05
C ASP A 227 -5.50 31.24 7.85
N ASP A 228 -4.90 30.07 8.09
CA ASP A 228 -4.80 28.97 7.11
C ASP A 228 -4.94 27.63 7.85
N HIS A 229 -6.16 27.24 8.22
CA HIS A 229 -6.48 25.90 8.73
C HIS A 229 -7.73 25.33 8.06
N ALA A 230 -7.77 25.36 6.72
CA ALA A 230 -8.88 24.78 5.95
C ALA A 230 -8.45 23.76 4.88
N GLU A 231 -7.17 23.36 4.81
CA GLU A 231 -6.65 22.37 3.85
C GLU A 231 -5.51 21.53 4.49
N HIS A 232 -5.85 20.63 5.42
CA HIS A 232 -4.90 19.57 5.81
C HIS A 232 -5.46 18.21 5.42
N ASN A 233 -4.74 17.49 4.55
CA ASN A 233 -5.04 16.10 4.24
C ASN A 233 -4.73 15.23 5.47
N HIS A 234 -5.77 14.70 6.11
CA HIS A 234 -5.64 13.74 7.21
C HIS A 234 -5.45 12.32 6.68
N ALA A 235 -4.54 11.55 7.28
CA ALA A 235 -4.44 10.12 6.99
C ALA A 235 -5.70 9.39 7.50
N MET A 236 -6.24 8.47 6.68
CA MET A 236 -7.35 7.62 7.09
C MET A 236 -6.83 6.28 7.63
N ALA A 237 -7.39 5.83 8.75
CA ALA A 237 -7.07 4.52 9.29
C ALA A 237 -7.61 3.43 8.36
N GLU A 238 -6.75 2.54 7.88
CA GLU A 238 -7.15 1.35 7.13
C GLU A 238 -8.04 0.42 7.96
N LYS A 239 -7.81 0.41 9.28
CA LYS A 239 -8.54 -0.48 10.20
C LYS A 239 -8.68 0.13 11.58
N VAL A 240 -9.88 0.04 12.14
CA VAL A 240 -10.17 0.46 13.52
C VAL A 240 -10.74 -0.69 14.35
N ILE A 241 -10.14 -0.93 15.52
CA ILE A 241 -10.45 -2.06 16.40
C ILE A 241 -10.82 -1.53 17.78
N SER A 242 -12.10 -1.58 18.11
CA SER A 242 -12.59 -1.09 19.41
C SER A 242 -12.58 -2.18 20.49
N ASN A 243 -12.04 -1.83 21.66
CA ASN A 243 -11.97 -2.64 22.88
C ASN A 243 -11.40 -4.06 22.65
N PRO A 244 -10.16 -4.18 22.14
CA PRO A 244 -9.52 -5.46 21.88
C PRO A 244 -9.36 -6.31 23.16
N ALA A 245 -9.33 -7.64 22.98
CA ALA A 245 -9.21 -8.55 24.10
C ALA A 245 -7.85 -8.42 24.79
N ASN A 246 -7.83 -8.50 26.12
CA ASN A 246 -6.64 -8.35 26.98
C ASN A 246 -6.05 -6.93 27.09
N CYS A 247 -6.56 -5.95 26.34
CA CYS A 247 -6.26 -4.55 26.58
C CYS A 247 -7.07 -3.98 27.76
N PRO A 248 -6.67 -2.80 28.28
CA PRO A 248 -7.53 -1.97 29.13
C PRO A 248 -8.92 -1.74 28.52
N SER A 249 -9.90 -1.45 29.37
CA SER A 249 -11.24 -1.10 28.88
C SER A 249 -11.20 0.24 28.15
N ASP A 250 -12.00 0.36 27.10
CA ASP A 250 -12.15 1.59 26.31
C ASP A 250 -10.92 1.92 25.44
N THR A 251 -10.01 0.97 25.20
CA THR A 251 -8.94 1.11 24.20
C THR A 251 -9.49 0.97 22.78
N VAL A 252 -9.08 1.85 21.87
CA VAL A 252 -9.28 1.78 20.43
C VAL A 252 -7.91 1.65 19.78
N VAL A 253 -7.76 0.70 18.86
CA VAL A 253 -6.55 0.54 18.06
C VAL A 253 -6.86 0.89 16.62
N SER A 254 -6.22 1.91 16.08
CA SER A 254 -6.28 2.28 14.66
C SER A 254 -5.00 1.84 13.96
N VAL A 255 -5.11 1.24 12.79
CA VAL A 255 -3.97 0.83 11.96
C VAL A 255 -3.88 1.76 10.77
N PHE A 256 -2.70 2.32 10.54
CA PHE A 256 -2.37 3.16 9.40
C PHE A 256 -1.17 2.57 8.69
N HIS A 257 -1.19 2.63 7.37
CA HIS A 257 -0.01 2.48 6.55
C HIS A 257 0.75 3.81 6.51
N LEU A 258 2.03 3.83 6.86
CA LEU A 258 2.85 5.03 6.92
C LEU A 258 4.21 4.76 6.27
N GLU A 259 4.68 5.67 5.43
CA GLU A 259 6.01 5.67 4.81
C GLU A 259 7.10 6.10 5.82
N GLU A 260 8.38 5.96 5.49
CA GLU A 260 9.46 6.55 6.28
C GLU A 260 9.34 8.08 6.28
N GLY A 261 9.26 8.70 7.46
CA GLY A 261 9.15 10.15 7.57
C GLY A 261 8.69 10.65 8.93
N GLU A 262 8.61 11.97 9.04
CA GLU A 262 8.01 12.64 10.19
C GLU A 262 6.55 12.96 9.90
N TYR A 263 5.68 12.52 10.80
CA TYR A 263 4.24 12.76 10.74
C TYR A 263 3.83 13.64 11.91
N LEU A 264 3.01 14.64 11.63
CA LEU A 264 2.48 15.49 12.66
C LEU A 264 1.19 14.88 13.23
N LEU A 265 1.20 14.62 14.53
CA LEU A 265 0.04 14.19 15.29
C LEU A 265 -0.64 15.41 15.91
N GLU A 266 -1.88 15.65 15.51
CA GLU A 266 -2.75 16.66 16.10
C GLU A 266 -3.71 15.99 17.06
N PHE A 267 -3.80 16.48 18.30
CA PHE A 267 -4.71 15.99 19.32
C PHE A 267 -5.68 17.09 19.73
N GLU A 268 -6.97 16.81 19.61
CA GLU A 268 -7.98 17.70 20.18
C GLU A 268 -8.00 17.58 21.70
N TYR A 269 -8.18 18.71 22.40
CA TYR A 269 -8.31 18.69 23.86
C TYR A 269 -9.61 18.00 24.28
N GLY A 270 -9.48 16.74 24.68
CA GLY A 270 -10.58 15.95 25.23
C GLY A 270 -10.84 16.18 26.73
N ALA A 271 -11.83 15.47 27.26
CA ALA A 271 -12.18 15.53 28.69
C ALA A 271 -11.09 14.96 29.63
N ALA A 272 -10.08 14.27 29.10
CA ALA A 272 -8.98 13.69 29.85
C ALA A 272 -7.76 14.62 29.82
N THR A 273 -7.21 14.95 30.99
CA THR A 273 -5.99 15.80 31.08
C THR A 273 -4.70 15.02 30.84
N GLU A 274 -4.77 13.69 30.83
CA GLU A 274 -3.66 12.76 30.65
C GLU A 274 -4.23 11.42 30.15
N PHE A 275 -3.58 10.78 29.19
CA PHE A 275 -3.98 9.49 28.63
C PHE A 275 -2.76 8.61 28.31
N ASP A 276 -3.00 7.31 28.13
CA ASP A 276 -1.97 6.33 27.77
C ASP A 276 -2.11 6.03 26.28
N MET A 277 -1.00 6.08 25.54
CA MET A 277 -0.91 5.84 24.09
C MET A 277 0.19 4.82 23.82
N VAL A 278 -0.03 3.90 22.88
CA VAL A 278 1.01 3.03 22.33
C VAL A 278 0.98 3.15 20.82
N VAL A 279 2.15 3.32 20.21
CA VAL A 279 2.33 3.22 18.76
C VAL A 279 3.29 2.09 18.50
N LEU A 280 2.92 1.13 17.68
CA LEU A 280 3.76 -0.03 17.39
C LEU A 280 3.63 -0.46 15.94
N LYS A 281 4.77 -0.67 15.27
CA LYS A 281 4.81 -1.27 13.94
C LYS A 281 4.26 -2.70 13.97
N MET A 282 3.48 -3.09 12.98
CA MET A 282 3.01 -4.45 12.83
C MET A 282 4.22 -5.37 12.61
N MET A 283 4.35 -6.38 13.49
CA MET A 283 5.41 -7.37 13.33
C MET A 283 5.10 -8.23 12.13
N GLY A 284 5.98 -8.28 11.14
CA GLY A 284 5.91 -9.25 10.07
C GLY A 284 6.96 -8.98 9.02
N GLY A 285 7.91 -9.91 8.86
CA GLY A 285 8.93 -9.85 7.80
C GLY A 285 8.32 -10.24 6.48
N HIS A 286 7.45 -9.39 5.97
CA HIS A 286 7.65 -8.73 4.70
C HIS A 286 7.16 -7.33 5.04
N ALA A 287 8.09 -6.38 5.26
CA ALA A 287 7.72 -5.02 4.94
C ALA A 287 7.14 -5.16 3.53
N HIS A 288 5.90 -4.73 3.36
CA HIS A 288 5.53 -4.35 2.03
C HIS A 288 6.72 -3.49 1.58
N HIS A 289 7.45 -3.96 0.57
CA HIS A 289 7.57 -3.04 -0.51
C HIS A 289 6.11 -2.72 -0.80
N ASP A 290 5.65 -1.59 -0.29
CA ASP A 290 4.91 -0.72 -1.15
C ASP A 290 5.88 -0.51 -2.30
N HIS A 291 5.77 -1.43 -3.22
CA HIS A 291 5.23 -1.09 -4.48
C HIS A 291 4.36 0.19 -4.36
N HIS A 292 4.99 1.37 -4.22
CA HIS A 292 4.88 2.32 -5.33
C HIS A 292 4.92 1.44 -6.59
N GLY A 293 3.76 1.24 -7.21
CA GLY A 293 3.32 -0.03 -7.80
C GLY A 293 4.33 -0.83 -8.63
N HIS A 294 5.02 -1.84 -8.06
CA HIS A 294 5.98 -2.68 -8.81
C HIS A 294 5.92 -4.19 -8.52
N GLY A 295 4.74 -4.81 -8.57
CA GLY A 295 4.65 -6.25 -8.27
C GLY A 295 3.69 -7.10 -9.10
N SER A 296 2.71 -6.49 -9.77
CA SER A 296 1.97 -7.12 -10.87
C SER A 296 1.44 -6.07 -11.84
N GLY A 297 2.12 -4.93 -11.91
CA GLY A 297 1.85 -3.94 -12.93
C GLY A 297 1.99 -4.60 -14.30
N PRO A 298 1.12 -4.29 -15.26
CA PRO A 298 1.13 -4.90 -16.58
C PRO A 298 2.37 -4.57 -17.45
N TYR A 299 3.33 -3.78 -16.93
CA TYR A 299 4.65 -3.51 -17.50
C TYR A 299 5.78 -3.77 -16.48
N GLU A 300 6.95 -4.22 -16.97
CA GLU A 300 8.14 -4.56 -16.17
C GLU A 300 9.22 -3.46 -16.17
N TRP A 301 9.10 -2.47 -17.06
CA TRP A 301 10.06 -1.38 -17.18
C TRP A 301 9.37 -0.11 -17.65
N ALA A 302 9.77 1.01 -17.07
CA ALA A 302 9.38 2.35 -17.47
C ALA A 302 10.61 3.20 -17.78
N GLY A 303 10.49 4.09 -18.75
CA GLY A 303 11.52 5.10 -18.97
C GLY A 303 10.98 6.29 -19.73
N ILE A 304 11.44 7.47 -19.33
CA ILE A 304 11.00 8.74 -19.90
C ILE A 304 12.11 9.38 -20.73
N PHE A 305 11.79 9.88 -21.92
CA PHE A 305 12.78 10.33 -22.89
C PHE A 305 12.55 11.78 -23.26
N SER A 306 13.64 12.55 -23.33
CA SER A 306 13.66 13.85 -23.99
C SER A 306 14.15 13.70 -25.42
N ILE A 307 13.36 14.15 -26.40
CA ILE A 307 13.64 13.94 -27.82
C ILE A 307 13.59 15.24 -28.62
N THR A 308 14.32 15.28 -29.73
CA THR A 308 14.36 16.46 -30.63
C THR A 308 14.17 16.11 -32.11
N ASP A 309 14.06 14.83 -32.42
CA ASP A 309 13.87 14.32 -33.78
C ASP A 309 12.42 13.96 -34.06
N SER A 310 12.00 14.05 -35.32
CA SER A 310 10.61 13.76 -35.72
C SER A 310 10.38 12.27 -36.03
N ALA A 311 11.37 11.42 -35.80
CA ALA A 311 11.27 9.98 -35.99
C ALA A 311 12.32 9.24 -35.17
N HIS A 312 11.90 8.17 -34.50
CA HIS A 312 12.76 7.27 -33.74
C HIS A 312 12.57 5.83 -34.19
N THR A 313 13.47 4.95 -33.80
CA THR A 313 13.37 3.51 -34.08
C THR A 313 13.62 2.72 -32.81
N TRP A 314 12.63 1.90 -32.44
CA TRP A 314 12.78 0.86 -31.43
C TRP A 314 13.32 -0.41 -32.06
N THR A 315 14.30 -1.06 -31.44
CA THR A 315 14.93 -2.28 -31.96
C THR A 315 14.94 -3.38 -30.92
N MET A 316 14.76 -4.62 -31.38
CA MET A 316 14.86 -5.83 -30.56
C MET A 316 15.84 -6.77 -31.26
N GLU A 317 16.84 -7.26 -30.55
CA GLU A 317 17.91 -8.14 -31.05
C GLU A 317 17.88 -9.50 -30.32
N LYS A 318 18.32 -10.56 -31.00
CA LYS A 318 18.47 -11.86 -30.37
C LYS A 318 19.68 -11.92 -29.45
N LYS A 319 19.45 -12.34 -28.21
CA LYS A 319 20.51 -12.71 -27.27
C LYS A 319 20.79 -14.22 -27.37
N ASP A 320 22.04 -14.61 -27.56
CA ASP A 320 22.47 -16.01 -27.71
C ASP A 320 21.72 -16.85 -28.78
N GLY A 321 21.13 -16.18 -29.79
CA GLY A 321 20.48 -16.81 -30.94
C GLY A 321 18.97 -17.04 -30.81
N ALA A 322 18.32 -16.48 -29.79
CA ALA A 322 16.86 -16.41 -29.64
C ALA A 322 16.43 -15.00 -29.17
N TYR A 323 15.19 -14.60 -29.44
CA TYR A 323 14.60 -13.43 -28.78
C TYR A 323 14.12 -13.85 -27.38
N ALA A 324 14.06 -12.90 -26.44
CA ALA A 324 13.53 -13.16 -25.09
C ALA A 324 12.06 -13.61 -25.19
N ASP A 325 11.23 -12.85 -25.91
CA ASP A 325 9.86 -13.21 -26.26
C ASP A 325 9.57 -13.07 -27.79
N PRO A 326 8.64 -13.85 -28.39
CA PRO A 326 8.11 -13.59 -29.74
C PRO A 326 7.40 -12.24 -29.93
N SER A 327 6.96 -11.56 -28.88
CA SER A 327 6.40 -10.21 -28.96
C SER A 327 6.51 -9.45 -27.64
N MET A 328 6.40 -8.12 -27.66
CA MET A 328 6.41 -7.30 -26.44
C MET A 328 5.40 -6.16 -26.58
N LYS A 329 4.54 -5.97 -25.58
CA LYS A 329 3.69 -4.78 -25.50
C LYS A 329 4.52 -3.58 -25.04
N VAL A 330 4.27 -2.43 -25.65
CA VAL A 330 4.83 -1.13 -25.27
C VAL A 330 3.73 -0.08 -25.32
N VAL A 331 3.61 0.71 -24.26
CA VAL A 331 2.79 1.92 -24.21
C VAL A 331 3.71 3.12 -24.39
N ILE A 332 3.28 4.08 -25.21
CA ILE A 332 4.00 5.34 -25.43
C ILE A 332 3.03 6.49 -25.13
N ILE A 333 3.38 7.34 -24.18
CA ILE A 333 2.60 8.52 -23.76
C ILE A 333 3.43 9.78 -24.02
N PRO A 334 3.01 10.69 -24.95
CA PRO A 334 3.69 11.96 -25.18
C PRO A 334 3.69 12.86 -23.94
N THR A 335 4.77 13.63 -23.75
CA THR A 335 4.85 14.62 -22.66
C THR A 335 5.73 15.80 -23.06
N ASP A 336 5.44 16.98 -22.48
CA ASP A 336 6.28 18.17 -22.61
C ASP A 336 7.23 18.38 -21.42
N THR A 337 7.11 17.57 -20.37
CA THR A 337 7.94 17.59 -19.15
C THR A 337 8.57 16.22 -18.88
N PRO A 338 9.62 15.82 -19.62
CA PRO A 338 10.23 14.50 -19.44
C PRO A 338 11.10 14.44 -18.17
N THR A 339 10.48 14.34 -16.99
CA THR A 339 11.10 14.17 -15.67
C THR A 339 10.66 12.86 -15.01
N GLU A 340 11.43 12.39 -14.04
CA GLU A 340 11.08 11.20 -13.24
C GLU A 340 9.70 11.31 -12.57
N THR A 341 9.39 12.44 -11.94
CA THR A 341 8.06 12.71 -11.38
C THR A 341 6.95 12.57 -12.42
N THR A 342 7.14 13.10 -13.64
CA THR A 342 6.13 12.96 -14.70
C THR A 342 5.99 11.51 -15.16
N MET A 343 7.06 10.70 -15.12
CA MET A 343 6.97 9.28 -15.42
C MET A 343 6.05 8.56 -14.43
N HIS A 344 6.23 8.79 -13.13
CA HIS A 344 5.41 8.19 -12.08
C HIS A 344 3.94 8.64 -12.15
N THR A 345 3.67 9.91 -12.45
CA THR A 345 2.28 10.38 -12.61
C THR A 345 1.54 9.75 -13.80
N LEU A 346 2.26 9.14 -14.75
CA LEU A 346 1.70 8.54 -15.97
C LEU A 346 1.51 7.02 -15.86
N GLU A 347 1.81 6.43 -14.71
CA GLU A 347 1.76 4.98 -14.51
C GLU A 347 0.35 4.41 -14.62
N GLU A 348 -0.64 5.00 -13.94
CA GLU A 348 -2.04 4.56 -13.98
C GLU A 348 -2.63 4.58 -15.41
N ASP A 349 -2.32 5.66 -16.16
CA ASP A 349 -2.70 5.79 -17.57
C ASP A 349 -2.03 4.68 -18.42
N ALA A 350 -0.77 4.39 -18.15
CA ALA A 350 -0.03 3.36 -18.85
C ALA A 350 -0.58 1.95 -18.58
N GLU A 351 -0.94 1.66 -17.32
CA GLU A 351 -1.56 0.39 -16.90
C GLU A 351 -2.87 0.13 -17.65
N THR A 352 -3.76 1.13 -17.63
CA THR A 352 -5.04 1.09 -18.35
C THR A 352 -4.84 0.80 -19.84
N LEU A 353 -3.84 1.44 -20.46
CA LEU A 353 -3.55 1.28 -21.88
C LEU A 353 -2.95 -0.10 -22.22
N ILE A 354 -2.10 -0.66 -21.37
CA ILE A 354 -1.41 -1.93 -21.66
C ILE A 354 -2.29 -3.16 -21.38
N GLU A 355 -3.20 -3.06 -20.40
CA GLU A 355 -4.17 -4.12 -20.07
C GLU A 355 -5.36 -4.14 -21.01
N GLY A 356 -5.73 -2.98 -21.56
CA GLY A 356 -6.80 -2.87 -22.53
C GLY A 356 -6.62 -3.80 -23.74
N ASP A 357 -7.76 -4.23 -24.32
CA ASP A 357 -7.82 -5.06 -25.53
C ASP A 357 -7.40 -4.30 -26.83
N SER A 358 -6.84 -3.09 -26.71
CA SER A 358 -6.65 -2.12 -27.79
C SER A 358 -5.24 -2.06 -28.40
N CYS A 359 -4.26 -2.84 -27.90
CA CYS A 359 -2.89 -2.80 -28.39
C CYS A 359 -2.77 -3.15 -29.89
N VAL A 360 -2.12 -2.28 -30.67
CA VAL A 360 -1.98 -2.47 -32.12
C VAL A 360 -0.77 -3.34 -32.45
N ASP A 361 -1.00 -4.47 -33.12
CA ASP A 361 0.09 -5.33 -33.62
C ASP A 361 0.97 -4.62 -34.67
N VAL A 362 2.24 -4.38 -34.32
CA VAL A 362 3.26 -3.83 -35.22
C VAL A 362 4.24 -4.95 -35.58
N GLN A 363 4.29 -5.31 -36.87
CA GLN A 363 5.22 -6.32 -37.37
C GLN A 363 6.61 -5.70 -37.64
N ASP A 364 7.66 -6.51 -37.70
CA ASP A 364 9.01 -6.06 -38.08
C ASP A 364 9.02 -5.15 -39.33
N GLY A 365 9.66 -3.99 -39.18
CA GLY A 365 9.73 -2.91 -40.16
C GLY A 365 8.48 -2.03 -40.23
N GLY A 366 7.49 -2.25 -39.37
CA GLY A 366 6.28 -1.46 -39.23
C GLY A 366 6.51 -0.10 -38.56
N THR A 367 5.41 0.62 -38.31
CA THR A 367 5.43 1.94 -37.64
C THR A 367 4.38 1.94 -36.53
N MET A 368 4.77 2.35 -35.34
CA MET A 368 3.88 2.67 -34.21
C MET A 368 3.17 3.99 -34.52
N THR A 369 1.94 3.91 -35.04
CA THR A 369 1.15 5.07 -35.46
C THR A 369 -0.35 4.74 -35.52
N PRO A 370 -1.24 5.68 -35.14
CA PRO A 370 -0.93 6.96 -34.48
C PRO A 370 -0.47 6.73 -33.03
N ILE A 371 0.29 7.68 -32.48
CA ILE A 371 0.52 7.81 -31.03
C ILE A 371 -0.40 8.96 -30.62
N ALA A 372 -1.43 8.65 -29.83
CA ALA A 372 -2.42 9.63 -29.39
C ALA A 372 -1.86 10.52 -28.25
N PRO A 373 -2.40 11.74 -28.04
CA PRO A 373 -2.00 12.60 -26.93
C PRO A 373 -2.12 11.93 -25.55
N GLU A 374 -3.19 11.16 -25.34
CA GLU A 374 -3.47 10.37 -24.14
C GLU A 374 -2.66 9.06 -24.05
N GLY A 375 -1.79 8.79 -25.03
CA GLY A 375 -0.99 7.57 -25.09
C GLY A 375 -1.55 6.48 -26.00
N SER A 376 -0.72 5.48 -26.32
CA SER A 376 -1.11 4.38 -27.20
C SER A 376 -0.34 3.10 -26.92
N CYS A 377 -1.03 1.96 -26.87
CA CYS A 377 -0.43 0.63 -26.76
C CYS A 377 -0.11 -0.01 -28.11
N PHE A 378 1.08 -0.59 -28.23
CA PHE A 378 1.53 -1.35 -29.40
C PHE A 378 2.06 -2.72 -28.98
N ASN A 379 1.71 -3.76 -29.72
CA ASN A 379 2.31 -5.08 -29.56
C ASN A 379 3.36 -5.31 -30.65
N LEU A 380 4.64 -5.29 -30.28
CA LEU A 380 5.77 -5.41 -31.19
C LEU A 380 6.07 -6.88 -31.49
N VAL A 381 5.77 -7.33 -32.71
CA VAL A 381 5.93 -8.74 -33.12
C VAL A 381 7.22 -8.92 -33.91
N VAL A 382 8.15 -9.73 -33.39
CA VAL A 382 9.49 -9.93 -33.97
C VAL A 382 9.47 -10.86 -35.20
N ASP A 383 10.41 -10.68 -36.12
CA ASP A 383 10.70 -11.67 -37.18
C ASP A 383 11.69 -12.70 -36.63
N GLU A 384 11.18 -13.87 -36.21
CA GLU A 384 11.99 -15.00 -35.73
C GLU A 384 13.09 -15.45 -36.70
N THR A 385 13.00 -15.10 -37.99
CA THR A 385 14.01 -15.45 -39.00
C THR A 385 15.13 -14.42 -39.15
N ALA A 386 14.93 -13.21 -38.63
CA ALA A 386 15.94 -12.17 -38.55
C ALA A 386 16.75 -12.27 -37.25
N ASP A 387 17.94 -11.67 -37.24
CA ASP A 387 18.76 -11.56 -36.01
C ASP A 387 18.38 -10.30 -35.20
N MET A 388 17.69 -9.34 -35.83
CA MET A 388 17.20 -8.10 -35.24
C MET A 388 15.90 -7.68 -35.95
N SER A 389 14.93 -7.21 -35.18
CA SER A 389 13.69 -6.58 -35.64
C SER A 389 13.66 -5.10 -35.26
N SER A 390 12.99 -4.30 -36.08
CA SER A 390 12.96 -2.83 -35.92
C SER A 390 11.56 -2.27 -36.14
N PHE A 391 11.15 -1.34 -35.29
CA PHE A 391 9.83 -0.74 -35.27
C PHE A 391 9.99 0.78 -35.29
N ASN A 392 9.43 1.45 -36.29
CA ASN A 392 9.59 2.90 -36.44
C ASN A 392 8.56 3.63 -35.57
N MET A 393 8.92 4.80 -35.05
CA MET A 393 8.04 5.69 -34.29
C MET A 393 7.91 7.03 -35.03
N ASP A 394 6.69 7.52 -35.19
CA ASP A 394 6.44 8.88 -35.68
C ASP A 394 6.29 9.82 -34.48
N THR A 395 7.38 10.48 -34.10
CA THR A 395 7.44 11.41 -32.96
C THR A 395 7.35 12.86 -33.43
N THR A 396 6.71 13.11 -34.57
CA THR A 396 6.60 14.46 -35.13
C THR A 396 5.79 15.35 -34.20
N GLY A 397 6.45 16.38 -33.65
CA GLY A 397 5.79 17.38 -32.79
C GLY A 397 5.89 17.10 -31.29
N MET A 398 6.49 15.98 -30.89
CA MET A 398 6.74 15.65 -29.47
C MET A 398 8.07 16.26 -29.00
N THR A 399 8.11 16.70 -27.75
CA THR A 399 9.34 17.15 -27.08
C THR A 399 9.88 16.10 -26.09
N GLY A 400 9.01 15.22 -25.58
CA GLY A 400 9.34 14.02 -24.84
C GLY A 400 8.26 12.94 -24.95
N PHE A 401 8.53 11.76 -24.41
CA PHE A 401 7.53 10.71 -24.19
C PHE A 401 7.97 9.79 -23.05
N ALA A 402 7.00 9.24 -22.31
CA ALA A 402 7.19 8.10 -21.42
C ALA A 402 6.90 6.79 -22.16
N ALA A 403 7.69 5.75 -21.89
CA ALA A 403 7.52 4.42 -22.45
C ALA A 403 7.45 3.38 -21.35
N PHE A 404 6.43 2.54 -21.41
CA PHE A 404 6.17 1.46 -20.46
C PHE A 404 6.13 0.14 -21.22
N THR A 405 6.93 -0.85 -20.82
CA THR A 405 7.10 -2.10 -21.58
C THR A 405 6.81 -3.33 -20.75
N ALA A 406 6.07 -4.27 -21.33
CA ALA A 406 5.76 -5.57 -20.71
C ALA A 406 6.99 -6.39 -20.31
N HIS A 407 8.15 -6.13 -20.94
CA HIS A 407 9.43 -6.70 -20.53
C HIS A 407 10.52 -5.64 -20.56
N SER A 408 11.52 -5.79 -19.71
CA SER A 408 12.68 -4.89 -19.73
C SER A 408 13.33 -4.87 -21.12
N PRO A 409 13.49 -3.70 -21.77
CA PRO A 409 13.99 -3.64 -23.13
C PRO A 409 15.45 -4.09 -23.25
N TYR A 410 16.20 -4.08 -22.14
CA TYR A 410 17.55 -4.63 -22.03
C TYR A 410 17.64 -6.13 -22.32
N GLU A 411 16.54 -6.87 -22.18
CA GLU A 411 16.50 -8.29 -22.57
C GLU A 411 16.65 -8.50 -24.08
N PHE A 412 16.27 -7.49 -24.85
CA PHE A 412 16.35 -7.46 -26.31
C PHE A 412 17.59 -6.74 -26.83
N GLU A 413 18.56 -6.42 -25.97
CA GLU A 413 19.84 -5.82 -26.37
C GLU A 413 20.98 -6.84 -26.37
N ASP A 414 21.74 -6.91 -27.48
CA ASP A 414 23.04 -7.62 -27.54
C ASP A 414 24.15 -6.66 -28.00
N THR A 415 23.99 -6.01 -29.14
CA THR A 415 25.05 -5.18 -29.74
C THR A 415 24.66 -3.72 -30.00
N GLN A 416 23.41 -3.36 -29.76
CA GLN A 416 22.83 -2.08 -30.12
C GLN A 416 21.77 -1.66 -29.10
N HIS A 417 21.70 -0.37 -28.79
CA HIS A 417 20.68 0.18 -27.91
C HIS A 417 19.29 0.06 -28.53
N TYR A 418 18.26 -0.19 -27.71
CA TYR A 418 16.88 -0.42 -28.10
C TYR A 418 16.26 0.82 -28.73
N LEU A 419 16.64 2.06 -28.35
CA LEU A 419 16.08 3.29 -28.91
C LEU A 419 17.12 4.13 -29.67
N LYS A 420 16.73 4.62 -30.86
CA LYS A 420 17.60 5.42 -31.75
C LYS A 420 16.89 6.57 -32.44
N ASP A 421 17.64 7.65 -32.68
CA ASP A 421 17.22 8.80 -33.48
C ASP A 421 17.29 8.53 -35.00
N SER A 422 16.83 9.47 -35.84
CA SER A 422 16.83 9.30 -37.31
C SER A 422 18.25 9.30 -37.93
N ALA A 423 19.26 9.76 -37.19
CA ALA A 423 20.66 9.69 -37.57
C ALA A 423 21.31 8.34 -37.17
N GLY A 424 20.62 7.52 -36.38
CA GLY A 424 21.06 6.24 -35.85
C GLY A 424 21.99 6.37 -34.63
N ASN A 425 21.91 7.47 -33.90
CA ASN A 425 22.52 7.60 -32.58
C ASN A 425 21.58 7.00 -31.52
N ASP A 426 22.17 6.47 -30.47
CA ASP A 426 21.48 5.90 -29.32
C ASP A 426 20.81 7.04 -28.51
N VAL A 427 19.58 6.83 -28.06
CA VAL A 427 18.80 7.79 -27.26
C VAL A 427 18.51 7.16 -25.91
N GLU A 428 19.17 7.66 -24.88
CA GLU A 428 19.01 7.22 -23.49
C GLU A 428 17.81 7.91 -22.84
N HIS A 429 17.23 7.25 -21.83
CA HIS A 429 16.18 7.82 -20.99
C HIS A 429 16.74 8.93 -20.08
N VAL A 430 15.85 9.80 -19.59
CA VAL A 430 16.13 10.83 -18.58
C VAL A 430 16.06 10.23 -17.17
N ALA A 431 15.08 9.35 -16.94
CA ALA A 431 14.92 8.50 -15.77
C ALA A 431 14.34 7.14 -16.21
N GLU A 432 14.60 6.09 -15.45
CA GLU A 432 14.08 4.74 -15.70
C GLU A 432 13.78 4.01 -14.40
N GLU A 433 12.94 2.98 -14.55
CA GLU A 433 12.52 2.07 -13.48
C GLU A 433 12.42 0.64 -14.03
N GLY A 434 12.75 -0.36 -13.19
CA GLY A 434 12.73 -1.78 -13.60
C GLY A 434 13.96 -2.25 -14.39
N GLY A 435 15.09 -1.53 -14.33
CA GLY A 435 16.33 -1.82 -15.08
C GLY A 435 17.43 -2.50 -14.23
N GLY A 436 17.57 -3.83 -14.32
CA GLY A 436 18.66 -4.56 -13.65
C GLY A 436 20.00 -4.58 -14.41
N HIS A 437 20.89 -3.59 -14.23
CA HIS A 437 22.36 -3.76 -14.04
C HIS A 437 23.20 -2.45 -14.08
N ASP A 438 24.01 -2.26 -13.02
CA ASP A 438 25.40 -1.71 -12.96
C ASP A 438 25.80 -0.45 -13.76
N ASP A 439 25.76 0.67 -13.04
CA ASP A 439 26.55 1.90 -13.10
C ASP A 439 27.96 1.84 -13.78
N HIS A 440 28.18 2.65 -14.81
CA HIS A 440 29.51 3.00 -15.36
C HIS A 440 29.59 4.47 -15.84
N GLY A 441 29.97 5.38 -14.94
CA GLY A 441 30.10 6.81 -15.23
C GLY A 441 31.19 7.29 -16.21
N HIS A 442 31.14 8.59 -16.57
CA HIS A 442 32.21 9.60 -16.40
C HIS A 442 31.96 10.93 -17.15
N ASP A 443 32.24 12.03 -16.42
CA ASP A 443 32.96 13.26 -16.83
C ASP A 443 32.31 14.33 -17.74
N ASP A 444 31.91 15.45 -17.10
CA ASP A 444 32.21 16.88 -17.37
C ASP A 444 32.79 17.29 -18.75
N HIS A 445 32.07 18.18 -19.48
CA HIS A 445 32.57 19.49 -19.95
C HIS A 445 31.62 20.23 -20.94
N GLY A 446 31.09 21.39 -20.51
CA GLY A 446 31.42 22.71 -21.09
C GLY A 446 30.66 23.26 -22.32
N ASP A 447 30.00 24.41 -22.05
CA ASP A 447 29.97 25.67 -22.83
C ASP A 447 29.03 25.83 -24.05
N ASP A 448 28.08 26.78 -23.90
CA ASP A 448 28.04 28.10 -24.59
C ASP A 448 26.73 28.50 -25.35
N HIS A 449 26.15 29.62 -24.86
CA HIS A 449 25.68 30.82 -25.60
C HIS A 449 24.27 30.85 -26.24
N ASP A 450 23.36 31.72 -25.73
CA ASP A 450 23.03 33.11 -26.17
C ASP A 450 21.64 33.09 -26.88
N ASP A 451 20.68 34.04 -26.82
CA ASP A 451 20.63 35.47 -26.48
C ASP A 451 19.15 35.97 -26.59
N HIS A 452 18.79 36.99 -25.78
CA HIS A 452 17.83 38.10 -26.03
C HIS A 452 16.32 37.81 -26.28
N GLY A 453 15.34 38.53 -25.72
CA GLY A 453 15.33 39.79 -24.96
C GLY A 453 14.04 40.61 -25.23
N ASP A 454 13.64 41.38 -24.20
CA ASP A 454 12.94 42.68 -24.22
C ASP A 454 11.42 42.78 -24.50
N ASP A 455 10.66 43.06 -23.42
CA ASP A 455 10.01 44.36 -23.13
C ASP A 455 8.53 44.67 -23.53
N HIS A 456 7.76 45.01 -22.47
CA HIS A 456 6.90 46.20 -22.25
C HIS A 456 5.34 46.13 -22.27
N ASP A 457 4.80 46.40 -21.07
CA ASP A 457 3.77 47.38 -20.63
C ASP A 457 2.34 47.37 -21.25
N ASP A 458 1.27 47.31 -20.43
CA ASP A 458 0.58 48.49 -19.83
C ASP A 458 -0.89 48.21 -19.35
N HIS A 459 -1.12 48.34 -18.03
CA HIS A 459 -2.30 48.87 -17.29
C HIS A 459 -3.76 48.39 -17.49
N GLY A 460 -4.44 48.15 -16.35
CA GLY A 460 -5.67 48.89 -16.00
C GLY A 460 -6.69 48.21 -15.08
N ASP A 461 -6.78 48.73 -13.85
CA ASP A 461 -7.83 48.63 -12.80
C ASP A 461 -9.28 48.36 -13.25
N ASP A 462 -10.03 47.57 -12.47
CA ASP A 462 -11.30 47.98 -11.83
C ASP A 462 -11.73 46.95 -10.74
N HIS A 463 -12.00 47.45 -9.52
CA HIS A 463 -12.66 46.76 -8.41
C HIS A 463 -14.19 46.72 -8.60
N ASP A 464 -14.87 45.69 -8.08
CA ASP A 464 -15.93 45.81 -7.05
C ASP A 464 -16.77 44.50 -6.90
N ASP A 465 -16.76 43.96 -5.67
CA ASP A 465 -17.94 43.54 -4.86
C ASP A 465 -18.68 42.21 -5.17
N HIS A 466 -18.46 41.15 -4.37
CA HIS A 466 -19.49 40.15 -4.04
C HIS A 466 -19.32 39.64 -2.59
N GLY A 467 -20.32 39.96 -1.76
CA GLY A 467 -20.69 39.23 -0.56
C GLY A 467 -22.21 39.02 -0.59
N ASP A 468 -22.66 37.97 0.12
CA ASP A 468 -24.04 37.48 0.31
C ASP A 468 -24.58 36.42 -0.68
N ASP A 469 -24.09 35.18 -0.64
CA ASP A 469 -24.76 34.02 -1.28
C ASP A 469 -25.80 33.32 -0.38
N HIS A 470 -25.62 33.29 0.95
CA HIS A 470 -26.59 32.65 1.86
C HIS A 470 -27.96 33.36 1.99
N HIS A 471 -28.09 34.62 1.55
CA HIS A 471 -29.39 35.31 1.62
C HIS A 471 -30.31 35.02 0.44
N GLN A 472 -29.75 34.50 -0.66
CA GLN A 472 -30.47 34.28 -1.91
C GLN A 472 -31.26 32.97 -1.86
N GLU A 473 -30.66 31.90 -1.34
CA GLU A 473 -31.28 30.57 -1.20
C GLU A 473 -32.56 30.59 -0.32
N MET A 474 -32.48 31.19 0.88
CA MET A 474 -33.65 31.36 1.75
C MET A 474 -34.76 32.15 1.04
N THR A 475 -34.41 33.12 0.20
CA THR A 475 -35.37 33.95 -0.52
C THR A 475 -36.10 33.15 -1.60
N ASP A 476 -35.39 32.26 -2.29
CA ASP A 476 -35.91 31.47 -3.40
C ASP A 476 -36.74 30.26 -2.93
N LEU A 477 -36.26 29.53 -1.90
CA LEU A 477 -37.05 28.49 -1.22
C LEU A 477 -38.31 29.06 -0.54
N MET A 478 -38.22 30.26 0.07
CA MET A 478 -39.39 30.96 0.59
C MET A 478 -40.38 31.34 -0.53
N ALA A 479 -39.90 31.63 -1.73
CA ALA A 479 -40.77 31.90 -2.88
C ALA A 479 -41.50 30.63 -3.35
N ILE A 480 -40.81 29.48 -3.40
CA ILE A 480 -41.39 28.17 -3.74
C ILE A 480 -42.46 27.78 -2.71
N PHE A 481 -42.17 27.95 -1.42
CA PHE A 481 -43.12 27.69 -0.34
C PHE A 481 -44.38 28.56 -0.47
N ASN A 482 -44.21 29.88 -0.64
CA ASN A 482 -45.33 30.81 -0.77
C ASN A 482 -46.16 30.60 -2.06
N ASN A 483 -45.54 30.12 -3.14
CA ASN A 483 -46.25 29.78 -4.37
C ASN A 483 -47.07 28.49 -4.22
N SER A 484 -46.61 27.58 -3.37
CA SER A 484 -47.29 26.31 -3.07
C SER A 484 -48.45 26.48 -2.08
N ASP A 485 -48.40 27.51 -1.22
CA ASP A 485 -49.51 27.92 -0.34
C ASP A 485 -50.67 28.53 -1.16
N ALA A 486 -51.52 27.65 -1.68
CA ALA A 486 -52.59 28.02 -2.59
C ALA A 486 -53.72 28.82 -1.91
N ASP A 487 -53.89 28.69 -0.59
CA ASP A 487 -54.94 29.39 0.16
C ASP A 487 -54.45 30.62 0.95
N GLY A 488 -53.13 30.80 1.04
CA GLY A 488 -52.43 31.97 1.55
C GLY A 488 -52.50 32.09 3.07
N ASP A 489 -52.61 30.97 3.79
CA ASP A 489 -52.69 30.95 5.25
C ASP A 489 -51.33 30.82 5.95
N GLY A 490 -50.25 30.65 5.18
CA GLY A 490 -48.86 30.60 5.61
C GLY A 490 -48.36 29.19 5.93
N PHE A 491 -49.11 28.14 5.60
CA PHE A 491 -48.78 26.74 5.86
C PHE A 491 -49.09 25.86 4.65
N LEU A 492 -48.39 24.74 4.51
CA LEU A 492 -48.68 23.74 3.48
C LEU A 492 -49.40 22.54 4.07
N ASN A 493 -50.58 22.24 3.53
CA ASN A 493 -51.28 20.99 3.84
C ASN A 493 -50.94 19.88 2.82
N LEU A 494 -51.36 18.64 3.10
CA LEU A 494 -51.13 17.47 2.23
C LEU A 494 -51.42 17.69 0.73
N THR A 495 -52.38 18.55 0.37
CA THR A 495 -52.72 18.82 -1.04
C THR A 495 -51.79 19.86 -1.68
N GLU A 496 -51.24 20.78 -0.89
CA GLU A 496 -50.29 21.80 -1.35
C GLU A 496 -48.86 21.23 -1.45
N LEU A 497 -48.53 20.28 -0.56
CA LEU A 497 -47.28 19.51 -0.63
C LEU A 497 -47.16 18.66 -1.91
N GLU A 498 -48.26 18.21 -2.51
CA GLU A 498 -48.25 17.53 -3.82
C GLU A 498 -47.66 18.40 -4.95
N SER A 499 -47.65 19.72 -4.80
CA SER A 499 -47.03 20.66 -5.75
C SER A 499 -45.74 21.30 -5.25
N PHE A 500 -45.50 21.31 -3.93
CA PHE A 500 -44.28 21.85 -3.34
C PHE A 500 -43.08 20.92 -3.55
N ILE A 501 -43.25 19.62 -3.29
CA ILE A 501 -42.16 18.62 -3.34
C ILE A 501 -41.46 18.60 -4.70
N PRO A 502 -42.16 18.50 -5.85
CA PRO A 502 -41.48 18.50 -7.15
C PRO A 502 -40.85 19.84 -7.52
N ALA A 503 -41.28 20.95 -6.90
CA ALA A 503 -40.75 22.28 -7.19
C ALA A 503 -39.51 22.61 -6.35
N VAL A 504 -39.31 21.88 -5.25
CA VAL A 504 -38.08 21.91 -4.44
C VAL A 504 -37.05 20.95 -5.03
N ASP A 505 -37.49 19.77 -5.48
CA ASP A 505 -36.69 18.81 -6.25
C ASP A 505 -36.10 19.46 -7.52
N GLU A 506 -36.92 20.19 -8.29
CA GLU A 506 -36.47 21.00 -9.44
C GLU A 506 -35.54 22.16 -9.03
N TYR A 507 -35.64 22.66 -7.80
CA TYR A 507 -34.76 23.72 -7.30
C TYR A 507 -33.38 23.17 -6.90
N ASP A 508 -33.33 21.99 -6.28
CA ASP A 508 -32.10 21.26 -5.95
C ASP A 508 -31.36 20.88 -7.24
N ASP A 509 -32.07 20.27 -8.20
CA ASP A 509 -31.51 19.88 -9.51
C ASP A 509 -30.97 21.10 -10.31
N ASP A 510 -31.64 22.26 -10.23
CA ASP A 510 -31.20 23.50 -10.90
C ASP A 510 -30.05 24.20 -10.12
N HIS A 511 -29.84 23.91 -8.83
CA HIS A 511 -28.77 24.48 -8.00
C HIS A 511 -27.49 23.63 -7.96
N ASP A 512 -27.57 22.33 -8.25
CA ASP A 512 -26.42 21.46 -8.51
C ASP A 512 -25.75 21.76 -9.88
N ASP A 513 -26.49 22.37 -10.82
CA ASP A 513 -25.99 22.82 -12.13
C ASP A 513 -25.38 24.25 -12.10
N HIS A 514 -25.18 24.84 -10.91
CA HIS A 514 -24.67 26.21 -10.77
C HIS A 514 -23.20 26.38 -10.35
N ASP A 515 -22.42 25.30 -10.27
CA ASP A 515 -20.95 25.39 -10.30
C ASP A 515 -20.35 25.35 -11.72
N ASP A 516 -21.17 25.21 -12.77
CA ASP A 516 -20.72 25.34 -14.15
C ASP A 516 -21.60 26.28 -14.97
N HIS A 517 -21.06 27.49 -15.15
CA HIS A 517 -21.34 28.50 -16.17
C HIS A 517 -22.23 29.69 -15.82
N ASP A 518 -21.57 30.77 -15.40
CA ASP A 518 -21.99 32.12 -15.74
C ASP A 518 -21.06 32.70 -16.82
N ASP A 519 -21.32 32.33 -18.08
CA ASP A 519 -21.01 33.22 -19.19
C ASP A 519 -21.99 32.97 -20.34
N HIS A 520 -23.20 33.55 -20.23
CA HIS A 520 -23.76 34.39 -21.30
C HIS A 520 -25.17 34.94 -20.99
N ASP A 521 -25.26 36.27 -20.91
CA ASP A 521 -26.39 37.02 -21.46
C ASP A 521 -25.86 38.40 -21.93
N GLY A 522 -25.91 38.78 -23.21
CA GLY A 522 -27.11 38.91 -24.01
C GLY A 522 -27.47 40.39 -24.21
N HIS A 523 -27.17 40.93 -25.41
CA HIS A 523 -28.07 41.76 -26.25
C HIS A 523 -27.54 43.08 -26.87
N ASP A 524 -27.65 43.08 -28.21
CA ASP A 524 -28.09 44.14 -29.15
C ASP A 524 -27.60 45.60 -28.99
N ASP A 525 -26.87 46.09 -30.01
CA ASP A 525 -27.29 47.24 -30.82
C ASP A 525 -26.31 47.57 -31.98
N ASN A 526 -26.74 47.22 -33.21
CA ASN A 526 -26.69 48.07 -34.41
C ASN A 526 -25.35 48.71 -34.84
N GLU A 527 -24.69 48.16 -35.87
CA GLU A 527 -24.33 48.94 -37.07
C GLU A 527 -24.14 48.09 -38.35
N THR A 528 -24.70 48.61 -39.44
CA THR A 528 -24.82 48.12 -40.81
C THR A 528 -23.52 47.80 -41.56
N HIS A 529 -23.46 46.72 -42.36
CA HIS A 529 -23.42 46.77 -43.85
C HIS A 529 -23.16 45.39 -44.51
N ASP A 530 -24.07 45.04 -45.43
CA ASP A 530 -23.89 44.50 -46.79
C ASP A 530 -23.37 43.06 -47.10
N ASP A 531 -24.27 42.38 -47.84
CA ASP A 531 -24.10 41.62 -49.09
C ASP A 531 -24.04 40.07 -49.06
N ASP A 532 -25.20 39.49 -49.44
CA ASP A 532 -25.40 38.48 -50.50
C ASP A 532 -24.57 37.18 -50.51
N HIS A 533 -25.23 36.02 -50.30
CA HIS A 533 -25.68 35.15 -51.40
C HIS A 533 -26.29 33.80 -50.95
N ASP A 534 -27.47 33.50 -51.52
CA ASP A 534 -28.02 32.21 -52.03
C ASP A 534 -27.49 30.88 -51.43
N GLY A 535 -28.29 29.90 -50.97
CA GLY A 535 -29.71 29.63 -51.12
C GLY A 535 -29.97 28.12 -51.34
N ASN A 536 -31.19 27.68 -50.97
CA ASN A 536 -31.91 26.49 -51.49
C ASN A 536 -31.37 25.11 -50.99
N GLU A 537 -32.15 24.16 -50.45
CA GLU A 537 -33.38 23.49 -50.90
C GLU A 537 -34.03 22.76 -49.70
N THR A 538 -35.25 23.09 -49.25
CA THR A 538 -36.52 22.35 -49.50
C THR A 538 -36.48 20.81 -49.35
N HIS A 539 -37.19 20.25 -48.37
CA HIS A 539 -38.37 19.42 -48.64
C HIS A 539 -39.22 19.10 -47.40
N ASP A 540 -40.51 19.46 -47.48
CA ASP A 540 -41.61 19.06 -46.61
C ASP A 540 -42.05 17.60 -46.83
N ASP A 541 -42.71 17.01 -45.81
CA ASP A 541 -44.07 16.41 -45.84
C ASP A 541 -44.23 15.02 -45.13
N ASP A 542 -45.18 15.03 -44.17
CA ASP A 542 -46.28 14.08 -43.92
C ASP A 542 -46.17 12.89 -42.92
N HIS A 543 -46.68 13.15 -41.71
CA HIS A 543 -47.95 12.64 -41.12
C HIS A 543 -48.29 11.13 -40.97
N ASP A 544 -48.69 10.83 -39.72
CA ASP A 544 -49.78 9.95 -39.24
C ASP A 544 -49.65 8.41 -39.33
N ASP A 545 -49.69 7.72 -38.18
CA ASP A 545 -50.82 6.83 -37.84
C ASP A 545 -50.82 6.38 -36.36
N HIS A 546 -52.03 6.38 -35.80
CA HIS A 546 -52.42 6.01 -34.43
C HIS A 546 -52.73 4.50 -34.26
N ASP A 547 -52.74 4.08 -32.99
CA ASP A 547 -53.50 3.00 -32.33
C ASP A 547 -52.95 1.57 -32.27
N GLY A 548 -52.64 1.13 -31.04
CA GLY A 548 -53.14 -0.16 -30.55
C GLY A 548 -52.28 -0.95 -29.54
N ASN A 549 -52.36 -0.59 -28.26
CA ASN A 549 -52.54 -1.46 -27.07
C ASN A 549 -51.74 -2.78 -26.99
N GLU A 550 -50.80 -2.88 -26.04
CA GLU A 550 -50.76 -3.90 -24.97
C GLU A 550 -49.70 -3.54 -23.90
N THR A 551 -50.04 -3.81 -22.65
CA THR A 551 -49.33 -3.55 -21.38
C THR A 551 -48.03 -4.33 -21.22
N HIS A 552 -47.03 -3.74 -20.56
CA HIS A 552 -46.15 -4.29 -19.49
C HIS A 552 -45.24 -3.13 -19.05
N ASP A 553 -45.37 -2.64 -17.82
CA ASP A 553 -44.62 -3.10 -16.64
C ASP A 553 -43.11 -2.98 -16.88
N ASP A 554 -42.58 -1.77 -16.67
CA ASP A 554 -41.17 -1.57 -16.35
C ASP A 554 -41.16 -1.00 -14.92
N ASP A 555 -41.06 -1.92 -13.97
CA ASP A 555 -40.73 -1.65 -12.59
C ASP A 555 -39.27 -1.16 -12.57
N ILE A 556 -39.06 0.16 -12.45
CA ILE A 556 -37.85 0.75 -11.87
C ILE A 556 -38.25 1.11 -10.43
N GLU A 557 -37.86 0.25 -9.49
CA GLU A 557 -37.72 0.60 -8.06
C GLU A 557 -36.26 1.10 -7.92
N GLY A 558 -35.93 2.26 -7.34
CA GLY A 558 -36.71 3.37 -6.82
C GLY A 558 -35.74 4.46 -6.32
N ASP A 559 -35.79 5.65 -6.90
CA ASP A 559 -35.50 6.89 -6.18
C ASP A 559 -36.83 7.33 -5.59
N ASP A 560 -37.01 7.12 -4.29
CA ASP A 560 -38.26 7.39 -3.59
C ASP A 560 -38.40 8.91 -3.34
N VAL A 561 -38.85 9.67 -4.35
CA VAL A 561 -39.33 11.06 -4.13
C VAL A 561 -40.33 11.02 -2.96
N PRO A 562 -40.08 11.74 -1.85
CA PRO A 562 -40.85 11.57 -0.63
C PRO A 562 -42.32 11.90 -0.87
N THR A 563 -43.23 11.10 -0.31
CA THR A 563 -44.65 11.42 -0.45
C THR A 563 -44.99 12.64 0.42
N PRO A 564 -46.07 13.39 0.12
CA PRO A 564 -46.56 14.46 1.00
C PRO A 564 -46.77 14.05 2.46
N GLN A 565 -47.02 12.76 2.70
CA GLN A 565 -47.15 12.24 4.05
C GLN A 565 -45.79 11.99 4.71
N ASP A 566 -44.76 11.64 3.95
CA ASP A 566 -43.40 11.45 4.45
C ASP A 566 -42.78 12.81 4.80
N VAL A 567 -43.00 13.83 3.97
CA VAL A 567 -42.59 15.21 4.27
C VAL A 567 -43.26 15.74 5.55
N LEU A 568 -44.56 15.49 5.76
CA LEU A 568 -45.18 15.84 7.05
C LEU A 568 -44.71 14.96 8.21
N ASN A 569 -44.26 13.73 7.97
CA ASN A 569 -43.74 12.91 9.07
C ASN A 569 -42.35 13.36 9.50
N PHE A 570 -41.59 13.95 8.57
CA PHE A 570 -40.21 14.36 8.76
C PHE A 570 -40.11 15.83 9.23
N PHE A 571 -40.74 16.76 8.50
CA PHE A 571 -40.55 18.20 8.71
C PHE A 571 -41.61 18.87 9.63
N ASP A 572 -42.76 18.23 9.91
CA ASP A 572 -43.77 18.81 10.85
C ASP A 572 -43.40 18.55 12.32
N ALA A 573 -42.45 19.33 12.82
CA ALA A 573 -41.92 19.22 14.18
C ALA A 573 -43.01 19.32 15.27
N ASN A 574 -44.10 20.06 15.02
CA ASN A 574 -45.17 20.26 15.99
C ASN A 574 -46.34 19.25 15.87
N ASN A 575 -46.36 18.47 14.79
CA ASN A 575 -47.30 17.40 14.44
C ASN A 575 -48.77 17.86 14.43
N ASP A 576 -49.04 19.05 13.89
CA ASP A 576 -50.40 19.57 13.67
C ASP A 576 -50.95 19.32 12.26
N SER A 577 -50.18 18.59 11.44
CA SER A 577 -50.45 18.21 10.06
C SER A 577 -50.46 19.37 9.07
N LEU A 578 -49.73 20.44 9.40
CA LEU A 578 -49.47 21.60 8.55
C LEU A 578 -47.98 21.95 8.65
N LEU A 579 -47.30 22.10 7.51
CA LEU A 579 -45.89 22.50 7.50
C LEU A 579 -45.79 24.02 7.40
N SER A 580 -45.09 24.67 8.34
CA SER A 580 -44.70 26.09 8.21
C SER A 580 -43.33 26.25 7.55
N PHE A 581 -43.05 27.43 6.97
CA PHE A 581 -41.73 27.68 6.38
C PHE A 581 -40.61 27.62 7.43
N ASP A 582 -40.86 28.08 8.65
CA ASP A 582 -39.86 27.98 9.73
C ASP A 582 -39.55 26.51 10.08
N GLU A 583 -40.55 25.62 10.04
CA GLU A 583 -40.34 24.18 10.28
C GLU A 583 -39.64 23.49 9.11
N PHE A 584 -39.95 23.89 7.88
CA PHE A 584 -39.27 23.42 6.69
C PHE A 584 -37.81 23.90 6.66
N TRP A 585 -37.57 25.20 6.83
CA TRP A 585 -36.26 25.83 6.80
C TRP A 585 -35.34 25.30 7.90
N HIS A 586 -35.87 25.12 9.12
CA HIS A 586 -35.06 24.60 10.23
C HIS A 586 -34.59 23.16 9.99
N ALA A 587 -35.44 22.31 9.41
CA ALA A 587 -35.06 20.94 9.06
C ALA A 587 -34.40 20.81 7.67
N TRP A 588 -34.31 21.91 6.90
CA TRP A 588 -33.49 22.03 5.70
C TRP A 588 -32.07 22.49 6.05
N GLU A 589 -31.91 23.31 7.09
CA GLU A 589 -30.61 23.74 7.63
C GLU A 589 -29.97 22.72 8.61
N GLU A 590 -30.75 21.85 9.28
CA GLU A 590 -30.25 20.92 10.31
C GLU A 590 -30.29 19.45 9.85
N ASP A 591 -29.14 18.91 9.41
CA ASP A 591 -28.88 17.47 9.28
C ASP A 591 -28.34 16.89 10.61
N GLU A 592 -29.12 16.97 11.70
CA GLU A 592 -28.73 16.48 13.04
C GLU A 592 -29.87 15.73 13.77
N GLU A 593 -29.83 14.39 13.88
CA GLU A 593 -30.67 13.67 14.87
C GLU A 593 -29.93 12.54 15.61
N SER A 594 -29.98 12.59 16.96
CA SER A 594 -29.63 11.48 17.86
C SER A 594 -30.63 10.32 17.76
N TYR A 595 -30.18 9.06 17.67
CA TYR A 595 -31.06 7.89 17.46
C TYR A 595 -30.65 6.63 18.25
N CYS A 596 -31.56 5.63 18.26
CA CYS A 596 -31.35 4.33 18.89
C CYS A 596 -31.18 3.23 17.81
N TYR A 597 -30.03 2.56 17.76
CA TYR A 597 -29.62 1.66 16.68
C TYR A 597 -29.67 0.17 17.06
N ASP A 598 -30.22 -0.69 16.17
CA ASP A 598 -30.22 -2.16 16.31
C ASP A 598 -29.04 -2.82 15.58
N MET A 599 -27.96 -3.15 16.29
CA MET A 599 -26.79 -3.83 15.69
C MET A 599 -27.11 -5.22 15.11
N GLY A 600 -28.24 -5.84 15.45
CA GLY A 600 -28.58 -7.17 14.94
C GLY A 600 -29.27 -7.15 13.58
N ASN A 601 -29.92 -6.03 13.22
CA ASN A 601 -30.73 -5.92 12.01
C ASN A 601 -30.45 -4.66 11.17
N HIS A 602 -29.57 -3.76 11.65
CA HIS A 602 -29.20 -2.50 11.00
C HIS A 602 -30.42 -1.62 10.71
N VAL A 603 -31.21 -1.33 11.75
CA VAL A 603 -32.40 -0.48 11.64
C VAL A 603 -32.40 0.57 12.73
N ILE A 604 -32.69 1.81 12.35
CA ILE A 604 -32.90 2.94 13.26
C ILE A 604 -34.30 2.81 13.87
N VAL A 605 -34.38 2.87 15.20
CA VAL A 605 -35.63 2.81 15.93
C VAL A 605 -35.85 4.13 16.63
N ASN A 606 -36.90 4.84 16.25
CA ASN A 606 -37.29 6.06 16.94
C ASN A 606 -37.83 5.71 18.34
N ALA A 607 -36.98 5.87 19.35
CA ALA A 607 -37.20 5.56 20.75
C ALA A 607 -36.48 6.60 21.61
N THR A 608 -36.96 6.84 22.83
CA THR A 608 -36.28 7.75 23.76
C THR A 608 -35.05 7.08 24.40
N GLU A 609 -34.06 7.84 24.87
CA GLU A 609 -32.87 7.32 25.58
C GLU A 609 -33.24 6.30 26.68
N GLU A 610 -34.26 6.59 27.51
CA GLU A 610 -34.71 5.68 28.58
C GLU A 610 -35.27 4.34 28.06
N GLU A 611 -35.67 4.28 26.79
CA GLU A 611 -36.22 3.10 26.12
C GLU A 611 -35.14 2.33 25.31
N CYS A 612 -33.99 2.96 25.04
CA CYS A 612 -32.85 2.39 24.34
C CYS A 612 -32.04 1.44 25.26
N THR A 613 -32.50 0.20 25.36
CA THR A 613 -31.87 -0.84 26.20
C THR A 613 -31.60 -2.10 25.40
N SER A 614 -30.46 -2.76 25.66
CA SER A 614 -29.95 -3.94 24.93
C SER A 614 -31.02 -4.84 24.30
N PRO A 615 -30.94 -5.13 22.98
CA PRO A 615 -29.73 -5.07 22.14
C PRO A 615 -29.42 -3.73 21.44
N TYR A 616 -30.18 -2.67 21.71
CA TYR A 616 -30.01 -1.36 21.04
C TYR A 616 -28.96 -0.46 21.73
N ILE A 617 -28.29 0.38 20.95
CA ILE A 617 -27.32 1.42 21.40
C ILE A 617 -27.91 2.80 21.16
N TRP A 618 -27.73 3.69 22.13
CA TRP A 618 -28.10 5.10 22.04
C TRP A 618 -26.92 5.89 21.49
N VAL A 619 -27.15 6.70 20.45
CA VAL A 619 -26.14 7.55 19.81
C VAL A 619 -26.57 9.01 20.03
N GLU A 620 -25.77 9.77 20.78
CA GLU A 620 -25.90 11.23 20.92
C GLU A 620 -24.66 11.85 20.29
N GLU A 621 -24.85 12.75 19.34
CA GLU A 621 -23.82 13.73 18.97
C GLU A 621 -24.09 15.03 19.72
N SER A 622 -23.03 15.60 20.28
CA SER A 622 -23.06 16.82 21.08
C SER A 622 -22.45 17.97 20.31
N HIS A 623 -23.29 18.87 19.79
CA HIS A 623 -22.84 20.21 19.42
C HIS A 623 -23.20 21.19 20.54
N ASP A 624 -22.18 21.54 21.35
CA ASP A 624 -22.22 22.74 22.18
C ASP A 624 -22.10 23.96 21.25
N GLY A 625 -23.24 24.40 20.72
CA GLY A 625 -23.35 25.67 20.01
C GLY A 625 -23.03 26.86 20.93
N HIS A 626 -21.82 27.37 20.80
CA HIS A 626 -21.45 28.70 21.27
C HIS A 626 -20.89 29.50 20.09
N ASP A 627 -21.63 30.53 19.64
CA ASP A 627 -21.19 31.58 18.71
C ASP A 627 -20.12 32.49 19.35
N GLY A 628 -19.00 31.88 19.74
CA GLY A 628 -17.70 32.50 19.84
C GLY A 628 -16.77 31.52 19.17
N HIS A 629 -15.93 31.99 18.25
CA HIS A 629 -14.77 31.22 17.80
C HIS A 629 -13.93 30.87 19.04
N GLU A 630 -14.24 29.75 19.67
CA GLU A 630 -13.33 29.01 20.53
C GLU A 630 -12.59 28.13 19.54
N GLU A 631 -11.39 28.56 19.16
CA GLU A 631 -10.38 27.63 18.68
C GLU A 631 -10.42 26.43 19.63
N HIS A 632 -10.81 25.25 19.14
CA HIS A 632 -10.63 24.05 19.92
C HIS A 632 -9.14 24.01 20.24
N PRO A 633 -8.75 24.07 21.52
CA PRO A 633 -7.33 23.96 21.81
C PRO A 633 -6.92 22.60 21.26
N VAL A 634 -5.92 22.62 20.40
CA VAL A 634 -5.26 21.46 19.82
C VAL A 634 -3.85 21.41 20.38
N ALA A 635 -3.30 20.23 20.46
CA ALA A 635 -1.92 20.03 20.90
C ALA A 635 -1.22 19.09 19.95
N PHE A 636 0.07 19.31 19.76
CA PHE A 636 0.83 18.66 18.71
C PHE A 636 1.95 17.77 19.27
N ALA A 637 2.28 16.72 18.54
CA ALA A 637 3.51 15.95 18.68
C ALA A 637 3.97 15.48 17.30
N THR A 638 5.27 15.29 17.13
CA THR A 638 5.81 14.65 15.93
C THR A 638 5.98 13.16 16.18
N LEU A 639 5.37 12.34 15.33
CA LEU A 639 5.66 10.93 15.21
C LEU A 639 6.79 10.75 14.21
N HIS A 640 7.87 10.11 14.62
CA HIS A 640 8.90 9.68 13.70
C HIS A 640 8.62 8.23 13.28
N VAL A 641 8.31 8.04 12.01
CA VAL A 641 8.18 6.73 11.36
C VAL A 641 9.50 6.43 10.68
N GLU A 642 10.21 5.44 11.20
CA GLU A 642 11.56 5.11 10.74
C GLU A 642 11.57 4.21 9.49
N GLU A 643 10.46 3.53 9.18
CA GLU A 643 10.37 2.59 8.06
C GLU A 643 8.92 2.49 7.59
N GLU A 644 8.72 2.39 6.28
CA GLU A 644 7.41 2.17 5.68
C GLU A 644 6.71 0.90 6.20
N GLY A 645 5.42 0.99 6.48
CA GLY A 645 4.55 -0.16 6.74
C GLY A 645 3.40 0.16 7.69
N ASP A 646 2.78 -0.89 8.22
CA ASP A 646 1.58 -0.72 9.05
C ASP A 646 1.92 -0.44 10.52
N TYR A 647 1.32 0.61 11.07
CA TYR A 647 1.48 1.04 12.46
C TYR A 647 0.14 1.02 13.20
N GLY A 648 0.12 0.36 14.36
CA GLY A 648 -1.02 0.32 15.27
C GLY A 648 -0.92 1.40 16.35
N PHE A 649 -1.92 2.27 16.40
CA PHE A 649 -2.08 3.35 17.38
C PHE A 649 -3.16 2.97 18.38
N ALA A 650 -2.80 2.79 19.64
CA ALA A 650 -3.71 2.41 20.70
C ALA A 650 -3.95 3.58 21.66
N LEU A 651 -5.17 4.10 21.68
CA LEU A 651 -5.59 5.23 22.51
C LEU A 651 -6.94 4.95 23.20
N PRO A 652 -7.30 5.65 24.29
CA PRO A 652 -8.64 5.57 24.85
C PRO A 652 -9.67 6.14 23.87
N SER A 653 -10.87 5.55 23.82
CA SER A 653 -11.94 5.87 22.86
C SER A 653 -12.53 7.28 22.94
N GLY A 654 -12.05 8.13 23.84
CA GLY A 654 -12.50 9.52 24.00
C GLY A 654 -11.39 10.53 23.73
N ILE A 655 -10.29 10.09 23.11
CA ILE A 655 -9.23 10.93 22.58
C ILE A 655 -9.40 10.94 21.07
N GLU A 656 -9.52 12.13 20.51
CA GLU A 656 -9.58 12.39 19.08
C GLU A 656 -8.21 12.91 18.63
N TYR A 657 -7.72 12.36 17.53
CA TYR A 657 -6.41 12.70 16.98
C TYR A 657 -6.40 12.50 15.47
N PHE A 658 -5.53 13.23 14.81
CA PHE A 658 -5.33 13.19 13.38
C PHE A 658 -3.84 13.06 13.06
N ILE A 659 -3.52 12.31 11.99
CA ILE A 659 -2.19 12.29 11.40
C ILE A 659 -2.24 13.23 10.20
N LEU A 660 -1.48 14.32 10.24
CA LEU A 660 -1.41 15.29 9.16
C LEU A 660 -0.36 14.83 8.14
N MET A 661 -0.81 14.60 6.90
CA MET A 661 0.08 14.28 5.79
C MET A 661 0.62 15.60 5.24
N GLY A 662 1.92 15.85 5.40
CA GLY A 662 2.54 17.07 4.89
C GLY A 662 2.50 17.14 3.37
N GLU A 663 2.18 18.30 2.79
CA GLU A 663 2.57 18.59 1.41
C GLU A 663 4.11 18.64 1.35
N GLY A 664 4.75 17.56 0.90
CA GLY A 664 6.15 17.48 0.46
C GLY A 664 7.16 18.44 1.11
N GLY A 665 7.55 18.18 2.36
CA GLY A 665 8.55 18.96 3.10
C GLY A 665 9.99 18.45 2.91
N HIS A 666 10.69 18.91 1.86
CA HIS A 666 12.15 18.82 1.79
C HIS A 666 12.79 19.94 2.62
N ASP A 667 13.27 19.63 3.83
CA ASP A 667 14.10 20.54 4.63
C ASP A 667 15.59 20.41 4.27
N ASP A 668 16.05 21.23 3.31
CA ASP A 668 17.48 21.50 3.11
C ASP A 668 17.84 22.92 3.57
N HIS A 669 18.52 22.99 4.71
CA HIS A 669 19.05 24.23 5.28
C HIS A 669 20.22 24.84 4.46
N ASP A 670 20.04 26.14 4.15
CA ASP A 670 20.98 27.26 4.25
C ASP A 670 22.37 27.20 3.58
N ASP A 671 22.51 27.91 2.46
CA ASP A 671 23.46 29.04 2.32
C ASP A 671 23.39 29.62 0.87
N HIS A 672 22.74 30.77 0.66
CA HIS A 672 23.42 32.01 0.22
C HIS A 672 22.48 33.14 -0.27
N ASP A 673 22.78 34.31 0.30
CA ASP A 673 22.42 35.68 -0.08
C ASP A 673 22.21 36.00 -1.58
N ASP A 674 21.32 36.99 -1.78
CA ASP A 674 21.18 37.96 -2.88
C ASP A 674 20.09 37.71 -3.95
N HIS A 675 18.92 38.33 -3.69
CA HIS A 675 18.21 39.27 -4.59
C HIS A 675 17.34 38.79 -5.79
N ASP A 676 16.08 39.24 -5.72
CA ASP A 676 15.18 39.77 -6.78
C ASP A 676 14.21 38.80 -7.52
N ASP A 677 12.93 38.90 -7.14
CA ASP A 677 11.74 39.32 -7.93
C ASP A 677 11.19 38.49 -9.13
N HIS A 678 9.91 38.10 -9.01
CA HIS A 678 8.87 37.73 -10.02
C HIS A 678 9.13 36.50 -10.93
N GLY A 679 8.18 35.64 -11.28
CA GLY A 679 6.72 35.76 -11.39
C GLY A 679 6.28 35.20 -12.77
N ASP A 680 5.65 34.04 -12.73
CA ASP A 680 4.61 33.42 -13.59
C ASP A 680 4.69 33.40 -15.13
N ASP A 681 4.78 32.15 -15.62
CA ASP A 681 3.71 31.39 -16.30
C ASP A 681 3.13 31.79 -17.69
N HIS A 682 2.83 30.71 -18.40
CA HIS A 682 1.70 30.46 -19.31
C HIS A 682 1.91 30.37 -20.84
N SER A 683 1.57 29.15 -21.29
CA SER A 683 0.52 28.80 -22.27
C SER A 683 0.70 29.15 -23.76
N ASP A 684 0.61 28.10 -24.58
CA ASP A 684 -0.60 27.77 -25.37
C ASP A 684 -0.21 27.13 -26.71
N HIS A 685 -0.88 26.03 -27.05
CA HIS A 685 -1.66 26.00 -28.29
C HIS A 685 -2.63 24.81 -28.32
N SER A 686 -3.90 25.17 -28.17
CA SER A 686 -5.08 24.63 -28.84
C SER A 686 -4.83 23.98 -30.21
N ASP A 687 -5.50 22.87 -30.51
CA ASP A 687 -6.27 22.73 -31.74
C ASP A 687 -7.37 21.65 -31.57
N ASP A 688 -8.59 22.07 -31.93
CA ASP A 688 -9.83 21.32 -32.06
C ASP A 688 -9.71 20.10 -33.00
N GLU A 689 -10.53 19.07 -32.80
CA GLU A 689 -11.66 18.75 -33.71
C GLU A 689 -12.35 17.41 -33.36
N ASP A 690 -13.63 17.54 -33.02
CA ASP A 690 -14.76 16.61 -33.23
C ASP A 690 -14.51 15.36 -34.10
N HIS A 691 -14.97 14.19 -33.62
CA HIS A 691 -15.78 13.30 -34.46
C HIS A 691 -16.69 12.36 -33.65
N SER A 692 -17.99 12.61 -33.80
CA SER A 692 -19.08 11.66 -33.57
C SER A 692 -19.04 10.49 -34.56
N ASP A 693 -19.39 9.29 -34.10
CA ASP A 693 -20.52 8.48 -34.60
C ASP A 693 -20.35 7.00 -34.20
N ASP A 694 -21.30 6.56 -33.37
CA ASP A 694 -22.07 5.30 -33.42
C ASP A 694 -21.59 4.16 -34.36
N GLU A 695 -21.48 2.95 -33.81
CA GLU A 695 -22.34 1.80 -34.14
C GLU A 695 -21.82 0.49 -33.48
N ASP A 696 -22.37 0.20 -32.29
CA ASP A 696 -23.21 -0.97 -32.00
C ASP A 696 -22.81 -2.35 -32.61
N HIS A 697 -22.26 -3.26 -31.79
CA HIS A 697 -22.41 -4.72 -31.97
C HIS A 697 -22.16 -5.56 -30.69
N SER A 698 -23.24 -5.75 -29.93
CA SER A 698 -23.79 -7.02 -29.43
C SER A 698 -22.88 -8.25 -29.17
N ASP A 699 -22.91 -8.70 -27.91
CA ASP A 699 -23.30 -10.04 -27.41
C ASP A 699 -22.23 -10.89 -26.68
N ASP A 700 -22.69 -11.44 -25.54
CA ASP A 700 -22.25 -12.67 -24.84
C ASP A 700 -21.16 -12.59 -23.77
N GLY A 701 -21.57 -12.19 -22.55
CA GLY A 701 -21.61 -13.11 -21.42
C GLY A 701 -20.30 -13.71 -20.88
N SER A 702 -19.72 -13.04 -19.88
CA SER A 702 -19.37 -13.68 -18.61
C SER A 702 -19.22 -12.62 -17.52
N GLU A 703 -20.08 -12.66 -16.51
CA GLU A 703 -19.73 -12.14 -15.18
C GLU A 703 -18.43 -12.84 -14.75
N ILE A 704 -17.35 -12.07 -14.71
CA ILE A 704 -16.21 -12.39 -13.86
C ILE A 704 -16.43 -11.52 -12.62
N VAL A 705 -16.66 -12.19 -11.51
CA VAL A 705 -16.63 -11.59 -10.18
C VAL A 705 -15.16 -11.23 -9.96
N ALA A 706 -14.81 -9.96 -10.10
CA ALA A 706 -13.61 -9.40 -9.50
C ALA A 706 -14.00 -9.08 -8.06
N ASP A 707 -13.52 -9.92 -7.15
CA ASP A 707 -13.30 -9.64 -5.73
C ASP A 707 -12.66 -10.89 -5.15
N ALA A 708 -11.35 -10.94 -5.28
CA ALA A 708 -10.49 -11.56 -4.29
C ALA A 708 -9.55 -10.44 -3.89
N ASP A 709 -9.86 -9.84 -2.73
CA ASP A 709 -8.96 -8.97 -1.99
C ASP A 709 -7.54 -9.53 -2.11
N GLU A 710 -6.60 -8.71 -2.56
CA GLU A 710 -5.18 -9.05 -2.48
C GLU A 710 -4.81 -9.11 -1.00
N GLU A 711 -4.90 -10.29 -0.41
CA GLU A 711 -4.54 -10.45 0.99
C GLU A 711 -3.02 -10.31 1.13
N ALA A 712 -2.62 -9.15 1.67
CA ALA A 712 -1.38 -8.96 2.41
C ALA A 712 -1.09 -10.19 3.29
N PHE A 713 0.16 -10.40 3.68
CA PHE A 713 0.51 -11.52 4.57
C PHE A 713 -0.21 -11.38 5.92
N ASP A 714 -1.44 -11.85 6.04
CA ASP A 714 -2.18 -11.83 7.30
C ASP A 714 -1.45 -12.65 8.37
N TYR A 715 -0.59 -13.59 7.96
CA TYR A 715 0.05 -14.57 8.81
C TYR A 715 1.55 -14.68 8.57
N ASP A 716 2.30 -14.89 9.66
CA ASP A 716 3.68 -15.36 9.59
C ASP A 716 3.72 -16.78 8.98
N PRO A 717 4.37 -16.98 7.82
CA PRO A 717 4.44 -18.30 7.20
C PRO A 717 5.42 -19.25 7.92
N HIS A 718 6.32 -18.76 8.77
CA HIS A 718 7.49 -19.48 9.27
C HIS A 718 7.22 -20.54 10.36
N SER A 719 6.00 -21.10 10.36
CA SER A 719 5.53 -22.09 11.34
C SER A 719 6.41 -23.33 11.47
N TRP A 720 7.18 -23.69 10.43
CA TRP A 720 8.09 -24.83 10.46
C TRP A 720 9.28 -24.64 11.41
N LEU A 721 9.58 -23.40 11.83
CA LEU A 721 10.62 -23.12 12.83
C LEU A 721 10.19 -23.52 14.24
N SER A 722 8.91 -23.78 14.50
CA SER A 722 8.45 -24.47 15.71
C SER A 722 8.45 -25.99 15.50
N PRO A 723 9.24 -26.78 16.27
CA PRO A 723 9.25 -28.24 16.14
C PRO A 723 7.88 -28.91 16.36
N VAL A 724 6.98 -28.25 17.09
CA VAL A 724 5.64 -28.76 17.41
C VAL A 724 4.65 -28.43 16.30
N ALA A 725 4.71 -27.23 15.72
CA ALA A 725 3.94 -26.90 14.52
C ALA A 725 4.39 -27.77 13.33
N TYR A 726 5.70 -27.90 13.09
CA TYR A 726 6.24 -28.78 12.06
C TYR A 726 5.82 -30.26 12.24
N LYS A 727 5.68 -30.71 13.49
CA LYS A 727 5.12 -32.04 13.79
C LYS A 727 3.64 -32.16 13.41
N ALA A 728 2.83 -31.12 13.55
CA ALA A 728 1.43 -31.14 13.12
C ALA A 728 1.31 -31.29 11.59
N GLN A 729 2.22 -30.68 10.83
CA GLN A 729 2.29 -30.79 9.36
C GLN A 729 2.56 -32.23 8.88
N ILE A 730 3.21 -33.08 9.70
CA ILE A 730 3.42 -34.51 9.39
C ILE A 730 2.09 -35.22 9.11
N ASP A 731 1.03 -34.91 9.85
CA ASP A 731 -0.26 -35.58 9.68
C ASP A 731 -0.90 -35.23 8.33
N VAL A 732 -0.72 -33.99 7.85
CA VAL A 732 -1.17 -33.54 6.52
C VAL A 732 -0.48 -34.35 5.43
N VAL A 733 0.85 -34.36 5.45
CA VAL A 733 1.68 -35.10 4.48
C VAL A 733 1.38 -36.60 4.53
N LEU A 734 1.26 -37.19 5.72
CA LEU A 734 0.94 -38.60 5.88
C LEU A 734 -0.41 -38.96 5.26
N ASN A 735 -1.42 -38.12 5.45
CA ASN A 735 -2.76 -38.33 4.90
C ASN A 735 -2.76 -38.23 3.36
N ALA A 736 -2.10 -37.22 2.81
CA ALA A 736 -1.98 -37.02 1.37
C ALA A 736 -1.21 -38.18 0.70
N LEU A 737 -0.04 -38.54 1.22
CA LEU A 737 0.78 -39.65 0.71
C LEU A 737 0.04 -41.01 0.82
N THR A 738 -0.68 -41.25 1.92
CA THR A 738 -1.46 -42.49 2.09
C THR A 738 -2.64 -42.55 1.10
N THR A 739 -3.23 -41.40 0.78
CA THR A 739 -4.34 -41.31 -0.16
C THR A 739 -3.87 -41.54 -1.60
N ALA A 740 -2.79 -40.87 -2.02
CA ALA A 740 -2.23 -41.01 -3.36
C ALA A 740 -1.55 -42.38 -3.56
N PHE A 741 -0.83 -42.87 -2.55
CA PHE A 741 -0.06 -44.12 -2.63
C PHE A 741 -0.42 -45.12 -1.51
N PRO A 742 -1.62 -45.75 -1.55
CA PRO A 742 -2.06 -46.68 -0.51
C PRO A 742 -1.14 -47.90 -0.32
N GLU A 743 -0.32 -48.25 -1.32
CA GLU A 743 0.66 -49.33 -1.22
C GLU A 743 1.84 -49.00 -0.28
N GLY A 744 2.07 -47.72 0.01
CA GLY A 744 3.12 -47.22 0.91
C GLY A 744 2.65 -46.96 2.35
N GLU A 745 1.35 -47.04 2.64
CA GLU A 745 0.72 -46.63 3.91
C GLU A 745 1.46 -47.14 5.17
N ALA A 746 1.86 -48.41 5.19
CA ALA A 746 2.52 -48.99 6.35
C ALA A 746 3.93 -48.43 6.59
N ASP A 747 4.65 -48.11 5.51
CA ASP A 747 5.98 -47.51 5.58
C ASP A 747 5.85 -46.04 5.99
N PHE A 748 4.94 -45.28 5.37
CA PHE A 748 4.68 -43.88 5.69
C PHE A 748 4.30 -43.66 7.17
N LYS A 749 3.40 -44.48 7.71
CA LYS A 749 3.01 -44.41 9.12
C LYS A 749 4.16 -44.70 10.08
N ALA A 750 5.00 -45.67 9.75
CA ALA A 750 6.15 -46.02 10.58
C ALA A 750 7.22 -44.91 10.55
N ASN A 751 7.42 -44.29 9.39
CA ASN A 751 8.34 -43.17 9.22
C ASN A 751 7.83 -41.92 9.96
N ALA A 752 6.55 -41.55 9.78
CA ALA A 752 5.91 -40.43 10.47
C ALA A 752 5.98 -40.56 12.00
N GLU A 753 5.73 -41.76 12.55
CA GLU A 753 5.85 -42.03 13.99
C GLU A 753 7.29 -41.86 14.47
N ALA A 754 8.27 -42.30 13.67
CA ALA A 754 9.69 -42.17 14.02
C ALA A 754 10.13 -40.70 14.01
N TYR A 755 9.82 -39.96 12.94
CA TYR A 755 10.18 -38.56 12.79
C TYR A 755 9.49 -37.66 13.82
N SER A 756 8.20 -37.91 14.10
CA SER A 756 7.48 -37.24 15.19
C SER A 756 8.17 -37.36 16.55
N ALA A 757 8.79 -38.52 16.83
CA ALA A 757 9.51 -38.72 18.09
C ALA A 757 10.87 -37.99 18.14
N GLU A 758 11.48 -37.74 16.98
CA GLU A 758 12.67 -36.91 16.86
C GLU A 758 12.32 -35.43 17.09
N LEU A 759 11.21 -34.95 16.52
CA LEU A 759 10.68 -33.60 16.79
C LEU A 759 10.27 -33.41 18.25
N ASP A 760 9.65 -34.41 18.89
CA ASP A 760 9.37 -34.37 20.34
C ASP A 760 10.65 -34.25 21.17
N THR A 761 11.76 -34.82 20.69
CA THR A 761 13.05 -34.71 21.35
C THR A 761 13.67 -33.33 21.14
N LEU A 762 13.51 -32.77 19.94
CA LEU A 762 13.97 -31.42 19.60
C LEU A 762 13.23 -30.36 20.43
N ASP A 763 11.90 -30.40 20.49
CA ASP A 763 11.07 -29.53 21.34
C ASP A 763 11.51 -29.62 22.81
N ALA A 764 11.68 -30.83 23.34
CA ALA A 764 12.14 -31.02 24.71
C ALA A 764 13.52 -30.43 24.99
N ASN A 765 14.41 -30.37 23.99
CA ASN A 765 15.72 -29.74 24.12
C ASN A 765 15.61 -28.21 24.14
N TYR A 766 14.78 -27.62 23.27
CA TYR A 766 14.47 -26.18 23.29
C TYR A 766 13.81 -25.77 24.61
N THR A 767 12.79 -26.49 25.09
CA THR A 767 12.17 -26.22 26.40
C THR A 767 13.16 -26.35 27.54
N ALA A 768 14.09 -27.31 27.48
CA ALA A 768 15.13 -27.45 28.51
C ALA A 768 16.14 -26.30 28.51
N ALA A 769 16.31 -25.62 27.38
CA ALA A 769 17.17 -24.45 27.25
C ALA A 769 16.46 -23.17 27.71
N PHE A 770 15.28 -22.88 27.14
CA PHE A 770 14.67 -21.55 27.21
C PHE A 770 13.40 -21.47 28.07
N GLY A 771 12.70 -22.58 28.26
CA GLY A 771 11.46 -22.63 29.05
C GLY A 771 11.67 -22.40 30.54
N GLU A 772 10.58 -22.28 31.31
CA GLU A 772 10.61 -22.02 32.76
C GLU A 772 11.52 -23.03 33.51
N GLY A 773 12.55 -22.52 34.18
CA GLY A 773 13.57 -23.32 34.87
C GLY A 773 14.62 -23.97 33.97
N GLY A 774 14.67 -23.58 32.69
CA GLY A 774 15.68 -23.96 31.70
C GLY A 774 17.06 -23.37 31.96
N THR A 775 18.04 -23.69 31.12
CA THR A 775 19.42 -23.21 31.31
C THR A 775 19.55 -21.69 31.20
N CYS A 776 18.82 -21.07 30.26
CA CYS A 776 18.88 -19.64 29.98
C CYS A 776 17.99 -18.81 30.95
N ASP A 777 16.90 -19.39 31.44
CA ASP A 777 16.09 -18.80 32.53
C ASP A 777 16.87 -18.80 33.86
N VAL A 778 17.52 -19.91 34.22
CA VAL A 778 18.24 -20.05 35.50
C VAL A 778 19.52 -19.20 35.55
N SER A 779 20.11 -18.85 34.40
CA SER A 779 21.27 -17.95 34.35
C SER A 779 20.90 -16.48 34.55
N SER A 780 19.61 -16.14 34.56
CA SER A 780 19.12 -14.73 34.55
C SER A 780 19.76 -13.95 33.39
N THR A 781 19.91 -14.63 32.26
CA THR A 781 20.37 -14.03 31.02
C THR A 781 19.15 -13.50 30.30
N GLU A 782 19.22 -12.27 29.78
CA GLU A 782 18.23 -11.75 28.85
C GLU A 782 18.12 -12.69 27.65
N LYS A 783 16.89 -13.08 27.30
CA LYS A 783 16.63 -14.01 26.20
C LYS A 783 16.41 -13.25 24.89
N THR A 784 17.19 -12.19 24.70
CA THR A 784 17.13 -11.29 23.54
C THR A 784 18.26 -11.60 22.57
N ILE A 785 17.93 -11.69 21.28
CA ILE A 785 18.92 -11.82 20.19
C ILE A 785 18.70 -10.74 19.13
N VAL A 786 19.71 -10.50 18.31
CA VAL A 786 19.55 -9.71 17.08
C VAL A 786 19.65 -10.62 15.86
N ALA A 787 18.73 -10.53 14.92
CA ALA A 787 18.72 -11.29 13.67
C ALA A 787 18.48 -10.39 12.44
N ASN A 788 18.97 -10.81 11.28
CA ASN A 788 18.81 -10.07 10.02
C ASN A 788 17.51 -10.34 9.25
N HIS A 789 16.62 -11.18 9.76
CA HIS A 789 15.38 -11.57 9.07
C HIS A 789 14.34 -11.92 10.13
N ASN A 790 13.11 -11.43 9.97
CA ASN A 790 11.98 -11.66 10.86
C ASN A 790 11.23 -12.98 10.61
N ALA A 791 11.96 -14.09 10.51
CA ALA A 791 11.38 -15.41 10.28
C ALA A 791 11.03 -16.18 11.58
N TYR A 792 11.35 -15.65 12.75
CA TYR A 792 11.55 -16.48 13.95
C TYR A 792 10.42 -16.39 14.99
N ALA A 793 9.28 -15.77 14.67
CA ALA A 793 8.22 -15.48 15.65
C ALA A 793 7.65 -16.74 16.32
N TYR A 794 7.47 -17.84 15.58
CA TYR A 794 7.01 -19.10 16.15
C TYR A 794 7.97 -19.72 17.18
N ILE A 795 9.28 -19.47 17.05
CA ILE A 795 10.27 -19.89 18.06
C ILE A 795 10.20 -18.93 19.26
N SER A 796 10.10 -17.62 18.99
CA SER A 796 9.96 -16.56 19.99
C SER A 796 8.78 -16.85 20.93
N GLU A 797 7.57 -16.93 20.40
CA GLU A 797 6.34 -17.16 21.15
C GLU A 797 6.38 -18.46 21.95
N ARG A 798 6.90 -19.53 21.35
CA ARG A 798 6.90 -20.85 21.99
C ARG A 798 7.91 -20.96 23.14
N TYR A 799 9.07 -20.35 22.99
CA TYR A 799 10.21 -20.55 23.88
C TYR A 799 10.58 -19.31 24.69
N ASP A 800 9.81 -18.23 24.57
CA ASP A 800 9.99 -16.97 25.31
C ASP A 800 11.39 -16.40 25.05
N ILE A 801 11.68 -16.17 23.76
CA ILE A 801 12.92 -15.60 23.23
C ILE A 801 12.56 -14.31 22.51
N GLU A 802 13.04 -13.17 22.97
CA GLU A 802 12.89 -11.90 22.29
C GLU A 802 13.86 -11.85 21.10
N ILE A 803 13.37 -11.43 19.94
CA ILE A 803 14.16 -11.35 18.71
C ILE A 803 14.02 -9.92 18.21
N LEU A 804 15.10 -9.17 18.33
CA LEU A 804 15.25 -7.87 17.70
C LEU A 804 15.68 -8.15 16.27
N THR A 805 14.87 -7.76 15.31
CA THR A 805 15.30 -7.75 13.93
C THR A 805 15.99 -6.42 13.68
N VAL A 806 17.00 -6.42 12.82
CA VAL A 806 17.41 -5.16 12.21
C VAL A 806 16.26 -4.77 11.31
N HIS A 807 15.51 -3.74 11.70
CA HIS A 807 14.46 -3.14 10.87
C HIS A 807 15.05 -2.85 9.47
N GLY A 808 14.27 -3.06 8.41
CA GLY A 808 14.74 -2.94 7.03
C GLY A 808 15.66 -4.04 6.47
N LEU A 809 15.96 -5.13 7.21
CA LEU A 809 16.63 -6.29 6.62
C LEU A 809 15.63 -7.38 6.22
N ASP A 810 14.99 -7.16 5.07
CA ASP A 810 14.81 -8.27 4.15
C ASP A 810 16.20 -8.90 3.89
N PRO A 811 16.35 -10.24 3.84
CA PRO A 811 17.61 -10.85 3.39
C PRO A 811 18.18 -10.28 2.08
N GLU A 812 17.37 -9.61 1.26
CA GLU A 812 17.72 -9.06 -0.05
C GLU A 812 17.86 -7.52 -0.10
N GLY A 813 17.54 -6.78 0.98
CA GLY A 813 17.64 -5.30 1.08
C GLY A 813 18.91 -4.76 1.77
N GLU A 814 19.33 -3.53 1.43
CA GLU A 814 20.36 -2.80 2.21
C GLU A 814 19.69 -2.02 3.36
N PRO A 815 20.18 -2.13 4.61
CA PRO A 815 19.57 -1.45 5.75
C PRO A 815 19.84 0.06 5.69
N SER A 816 18.88 0.86 6.15
CA SER A 816 19.06 2.31 6.25
C SER A 816 20.15 2.66 7.28
N ALA A 817 20.66 3.89 7.21
CA ALA A 817 21.61 4.37 8.20
C ALA A 817 20.99 4.51 9.60
N ALA A 818 19.67 4.76 9.68
CA ALA A 818 18.90 4.86 10.91
C ALA A 818 18.76 3.49 11.58
N ASP A 819 18.34 2.46 10.83
CA ASP A 819 18.20 1.08 11.33
C ASP A 819 19.49 0.53 11.92
N ILE A 820 20.60 0.80 11.23
CA ILE A 820 21.93 0.43 11.71
C ILE A 820 22.23 1.12 13.04
N ALA A 821 21.89 2.40 13.20
CA ALA A 821 22.16 3.16 14.41
C ALA A 821 21.32 2.66 15.60
N GLU A 822 20.04 2.39 15.38
CA GLU A 822 19.11 1.89 16.41
C GLU A 822 19.53 0.50 16.90
N VAL A 823 19.82 -0.41 15.98
CA VAL A 823 20.33 -1.75 16.33
C VAL A 823 21.66 -1.67 17.06
N VAL A 824 22.55 -0.76 16.65
CA VAL A 824 23.82 -0.52 17.36
C VAL A 824 23.54 -0.08 18.80
N GLU A 825 22.58 0.82 19.03
CA GLU A 825 22.17 1.26 20.36
C GLU A 825 21.58 0.11 21.19
N GLN A 826 20.63 -0.65 20.66
CA GLN A 826 20.03 -1.82 21.32
C GLN A 826 21.09 -2.88 21.67
N ILE A 827 22.03 -3.14 20.76
CA ILE A 827 23.15 -4.07 21.01
C ILE A 827 24.01 -3.58 22.17
N GLU A 828 24.33 -2.28 22.23
CA GLU A 828 25.13 -1.70 23.30
C GLU A 828 24.40 -1.67 24.65
N GLU A 829 23.11 -1.30 24.66
CA GLU A 829 22.28 -1.20 25.85
C GLU A 829 22.02 -2.58 26.48
N LYS A 830 21.51 -3.52 25.68
CA LYS A 830 21.22 -4.90 26.12
C LYS A 830 22.48 -5.76 26.19
N ASN A 831 23.64 -5.21 25.80
CA ASN A 831 24.95 -5.83 25.83
C ASN A 831 24.96 -7.19 25.10
N ILE A 832 24.35 -7.19 23.91
CA ILE A 832 24.22 -8.33 23.00
C ILE A 832 25.59 -8.62 22.39
N THR A 833 25.91 -9.90 22.22
CA THR A 833 27.26 -10.32 21.78
C THR A 833 27.28 -11.01 20.42
N VAL A 834 26.12 -11.43 19.93
CA VAL A 834 25.98 -12.18 18.69
C VAL A 834 24.87 -11.54 17.86
N LEU A 835 25.18 -11.30 16.59
CA LEU A 835 24.24 -10.96 15.54
C LEU A 835 24.03 -12.19 14.66
N TYR A 836 22.79 -12.59 14.46
CA TYR A 836 22.44 -13.75 13.64
C TYR A 836 22.15 -13.33 12.21
N VAL A 837 22.77 -14.01 11.25
CA VAL A 837 22.49 -13.87 9.82
C VAL A 837 22.00 -15.18 9.21
N GLU A 838 21.19 -15.12 8.17
CA GLU A 838 20.84 -16.31 7.42
C GLU A 838 22.02 -16.91 6.66
N GLU A 839 21.88 -18.17 6.23
CA GLU A 839 22.99 -18.86 5.57
C GLU A 839 23.36 -18.22 4.23
N TYR A 840 22.40 -17.66 3.50
CA TYR A 840 22.58 -17.17 2.13
C TYR A 840 22.82 -15.66 2.00
N THR A 841 22.45 -14.88 3.01
CA THR A 841 22.69 -13.43 3.07
C THR A 841 24.18 -13.08 3.02
N ASP A 842 24.54 -12.02 2.27
CA ASP A 842 25.91 -11.49 2.29
C ASP A 842 26.16 -10.77 3.61
N THR A 843 27.27 -11.09 4.27
CA THR A 843 27.64 -10.47 5.54
C THR A 843 27.98 -8.98 5.41
N SER A 844 28.18 -8.46 4.19
CA SER A 844 28.42 -7.03 3.97
C SER A 844 27.27 -6.14 4.43
N SER A 845 26.03 -6.64 4.39
CA SER A 845 24.85 -5.88 4.85
C SER A 845 24.92 -5.52 6.35
N VAL A 846 25.71 -6.27 7.13
CA VAL A 846 25.83 -6.07 8.58
C VAL A 846 27.25 -5.68 9.02
N ASP A 847 28.16 -5.41 8.08
CA ASP A 847 29.56 -5.08 8.37
C ASP A 847 29.68 -3.81 9.22
N VAL A 848 28.80 -2.82 8.99
CA VAL A 848 28.78 -1.57 9.76
C VAL A 848 28.41 -1.83 11.22
N ILE A 849 27.37 -2.62 11.47
CA ILE A 849 26.94 -3.01 12.82
C ILE A 849 28.08 -3.73 13.55
N VAL A 850 28.76 -4.65 12.86
CA VAL A 850 29.89 -5.40 13.42
C VAL A 850 31.10 -4.50 13.70
N GLU A 851 31.42 -3.54 12.84
CA GLU A 851 32.53 -2.61 13.06
C GLU A 851 32.28 -1.69 14.26
N GLN A 852 31.04 -1.24 14.46
CA GLN A 852 30.67 -0.33 15.53
C GLN A 852 30.55 -1.03 16.88
N THR A 853 29.80 -2.13 16.96
CA THR A 853 29.48 -2.82 18.22
C THR A 853 30.54 -3.86 18.62
N GLY A 854 31.24 -4.44 17.64
CA GLY A 854 32.15 -5.55 17.85
C GLY A 854 31.47 -6.90 18.13
N VAL A 855 30.17 -7.04 17.84
CA VAL A 855 29.46 -8.34 17.89
C VAL A 855 30.08 -9.37 16.95
N THR A 856 29.84 -10.64 17.25
CA THR A 856 30.22 -11.73 16.34
C THR A 856 29.02 -12.16 15.51
N ILE A 857 29.23 -12.38 14.22
CA ILE A 857 28.22 -12.98 13.34
C ILE A 857 28.16 -14.49 13.58
N GLU A 858 26.96 -15.03 13.78
CA GLU A 858 26.66 -16.46 13.73
C GLU A 858 25.49 -16.72 12.77
N ILE A 859 25.32 -17.97 12.34
CA ILE A 859 24.21 -18.32 11.44
C ILE A 859 22.98 -18.75 12.25
N LEU A 860 21.82 -18.25 11.85
CA LEU A 860 20.51 -18.79 12.25
C LEU A 860 19.78 -19.22 10.97
N TYR A 861 19.35 -20.48 10.93
CA TYR A 861 18.82 -21.12 9.73
C TYR A 861 17.29 -20.99 9.66
N THR A 862 16.78 -20.37 8.60
CA THR A 862 15.34 -20.36 8.24
C THR A 862 14.91 -21.64 7.54
N MET A 863 15.78 -22.24 6.71
CA MET A 863 15.54 -23.49 5.98
C MET A 863 14.50 -23.40 4.85
N GLU A 864 14.28 -22.20 4.32
CA GLU A 864 13.53 -21.98 3.09
C GLU A 864 14.27 -22.56 1.89
N LEU A 865 15.57 -22.22 1.81
CA LEU A 865 16.51 -22.77 0.85
C LEU A 865 17.21 -24.04 1.37
N PRO A 866 17.63 -24.94 0.47
CA PRO A 866 18.45 -26.09 0.84
C PRO A 866 19.76 -25.66 1.52
N PRO A 867 20.29 -26.39 2.52
CA PRO A 867 21.52 -26.00 3.19
C PRO A 867 22.74 -26.09 2.26
N LYS A 868 23.74 -25.24 2.50
CA LYS A 868 25.02 -25.29 1.74
C LYS A 868 25.76 -26.62 1.96
N ASP A 869 25.65 -27.23 3.14
CA ASP A 869 26.15 -28.59 3.42
C ASP A 869 25.05 -29.63 3.19
N SER A 870 25.21 -30.45 2.15
CA SER A 870 24.26 -31.49 1.78
C SER A 870 24.08 -32.62 2.81
N GLU A 871 24.94 -32.71 3.83
CA GLU A 871 24.76 -33.66 4.94
C GLU A 871 23.84 -33.13 6.04
N ASP A 872 23.49 -31.83 6.01
CA ASP A 872 22.52 -31.25 6.91
C ASP A 872 21.07 -31.58 6.49
N THR A 873 20.26 -31.83 7.51
CA THR A 873 18.81 -32.04 7.42
C THR A 873 18.10 -31.02 8.29
N TYR A 874 16.78 -30.89 8.14
CA TYR A 874 15.97 -30.04 9.02
C TYR A 874 16.31 -30.23 10.52
N LEU A 875 16.38 -31.48 10.99
CA LEU A 875 16.69 -31.78 12.40
C LEU A 875 18.09 -31.32 12.82
N THR A 876 19.09 -31.43 11.94
CA THR A 876 20.46 -30.99 12.28
C THR A 876 20.59 -29.48 12.23
N LEU A 877 19.89 -28.80 11.32
CA LEU A 877 19.84 -27.34 11.25
C LEU A 877 19.14 -26.74 12.47
N MET A 878 18.00 -27.31 12.88
CA MET A 878 17.35 -26.89 14.13
C MET A 878 18.19 -27.17 15.38
N ASP A 879 18.95 -28.28 15.42
CA ASP A 879 19.89 -28.52 16.53
C ASP A 879 21.08 -27.53 16.50
N LYS A 880 21.51 -27.07 15.31
CA LYS A 880 22.49 -25.99 15.19
C LYS A 880 21.90 -24.66 15.66
N ASN A 881 20.68 -24.31 15.26
CA ASN A 881 19.98 -23.12 15.75
C ASN A 881 19.95 -23.11 17.28
N LEU A 882 19.49 -24.20 17.91
CA LEU A 882 19.49 -24.34 19.37
C LEU A 882 20.87 -24.12 19.99
N GLN A 883 21.91 -24.76 19.44
CA GLN A 883 23.27 -24.63 19.96
C GLN A 883 23.84 -23.22 19.79
N SER A 884 23.53 -22.58 18.66
CA SER A 884 23.93 -21.21 18.33
C SER A 884 23.29 -20.24 19.33
N LEU A 885 21.96 -20.29 19.47
CA LEU A 885 21.18 -19.48 20.41
C LEU A 885 21.66 -19.62 21.86
N VAL A 886 21.81 -20.86 22.35
CA VAL A 886 22.31 -21.11 23.72
C VAL A 886 23.71 -20.50 23.91
N THR A 887 24.61 -20.72 22.94
CA THR A 887 25.98 -20.22 23.01
C THR A 887 26.04 -18.69 22.94
N GLY A 888 25.25 -18.08 22.05
CA GLY A 888 25.25 -16.64 21.82
C GLY A 888 24.63 -15.84 22.96
N MET A 889 23.57 -16.37 23.60
CA MET A 889 23.03 -15.80 24.84
C MET A 889 23.96 -16.05 26.04
N GLY A 890 24.87 -17.03 25.97
CA GLY A 890 25.80 -17.32 27.06
C GLY A 890 25.20 -18.16 28.19
N CYS A 891 24.18 -18.96 27.86
CA CYS A 891 23.71 -20.10 28.65
C CYS A 891 24.33 -21.43 28.14
#